data_AF-A0A963A3N0-F1
#
_entry.id   AF-A0A963A3N0-F1
#
_cell.length_a   1.000
_cell.length_b   1.000
_cell.length_c   1.000
_cell.angle_alpha   90.00
_cell.angle_beta   90.00
_cell.angle_gamma   90.00
#
_symmetry.space_group_name_H-M   'P 1'
#
loop_
_entity.id
_entity.type
_entity.pdbx_description
1 polymer ?
#
loop_
_entity_poly.entity_id
_entity_poly.type
_entity_poly.pdbx_seq_one_letter_code
_entity_poly.pdbx_strand_id
1 'polypeptide(L)'
;MGSKAELITQAMSMLEQGRGDFDTLLPLAEALISQNEFALARRVLERLAEQSIAKPEERLRVVRKRALATYKDPHLNRDLALDQALEILEEAFRLSVIPDCETLGLAGAIHRRKWEVDGAVSHLTQATACYRAGYEAWQAALARVAAGATLSAVERSNADDGYYPAINAAFLLDQLAGFDQQQADELGVASLTADLQRNSARTIREEVLTRLSSRYAEDAVYRKEDYWPLVTLAEAYFGLGRYAEAKRWLAEARKAPGMSEWEYLTTARQLVQLVRIQTGLSLTGTELEQSDAWQALLEFLGEEAAALRTLFQGKVGLALSGGGFRASLYHIGVLAKLAELDLLRHVEVISCVSGGSIIGAHYYLELRRLFDVQAQGRRDGSVTRDDYVALVQQMAADFLAGVQQNPRVQILANPFPNLKMLWSSSYSRTTRLGELYEKLIYSRVEDDKQGEVRWIDECVVNPPEQPRDFVPRRDNWKRRCKIPELILNATSLNSGHNWQFTATWMGESPLQVNPEIDGNARYRRLHYTEAPECLHKVRLGTAVGASSCVPGLFEPIALDGLFPDTMVRLVDGGVYDNQGIAGLLEQECTLLLVSDASGQLHTAADPGGGVLKPLLRTNSALMQRVRGSQYEDIKARKRSSLLRDYVYIHLQQGLDGETLDWIDCKERQAAGTATKDPKTPYGLRKDVQRLVAGIRTDLDSFTDLEAYALMTSGYRTMERSVESLQGIALDRSLPMGWKTPQWAFLQVEAGMTGEDPRLYRQLMQQLSVASGLFMKVWKLHPLLRVIRWTVIAALLLALLVLWWSYPAYQPLQGLFAWIGEKITLNGIMLTVAGLLFSYAATALLGARRGRRALALMNYRDTLRRLVVSLISSPAIALFALLHLKLFDRWFKKLGRVE
;
A
#
# COMPACT_ATOMS: atom_id res chain seq x y z
N MET A 1 9.89 -19.35 32.73
CA MET A 1 10.24 -19.21 31.30
C MET A 1 11.32 -18.15 31.20
N GLY A 2 12.40 -18.39 30.44
CA GLY A 2 13.45 -17.40 30.23
C GLY A 2 12.92 -16.18 29.46
N SER A 3 13.65 -15.06 29.52
CA SER A 3 13.30 -13.87 28.74
C SER A 3 13.36 -14.15 27.23
N LYS A 4 12.62 -13.39 26.41
CA LYS A 4 12.63 -13.55 24.94
C LYS A 4 14.06 -13.54 24.36
N ALA A 5 14.92 -12.65 24.87
CA ALA A 5 16.31 -12.54 24.46
C ALA A 5 17.16 -13.77 24.84
N GLU A 6 16.90 -14.37 26.00
CA GLU A 6 17.55 -15.63 26.43
C GLU A 6 17.14 -16.78 25.51
N LEU A 7 15.85 -16.92 25.20
CA LEU A 7 15.35 -17.96 24.30
C LEU A 7 15.97 -17.87 22.90
N ILE A 8 16.07 -16.66 22.36
CA ILE A 8 16.72 -16.40 21.06
C ILE A 8 18.19 -16.82 21.12
N THR A 9 18.91 -16.38 22.15
CA THR A 9 20.35 -16.68 22.32
C THR A 9 20.59 -18.18 22.48
N GLN A 10 19.77 -18.86 23.28
CA GLN A 10 19.81 -20.30 23.47
C GLN A 10 19.56 -21.05 22.15
N ALA A 11 18.54 -20.66 21.40
CA ALA A 11 18.20 -21.27 20.12
C ALA A 11 19.31 -21.10 19.08
N MET A 12 19.89 -19.89 18.97
CA MET A 12 21.00 -19.63 18.04
C MET A 12 22.23 -20.48 18.40
N SER A 13 22.61 -20.52 19.69
CA SER A 13 23.73 -21.32 20.17
C SER A 13 23.54 -22.82 19.90
N MET A 14 22.35 -23.37 20.15
CA MET A 14 22.04 -24.78 19.87
C MET A 14 22.07 -25.11 18.38
N LEU A 15 21.53 -24.22 17.55
CA LEU A 15 21.56 -24.37 16.08
C LEU A 15 22.99 -24.30 15.53
N GLU A 16 23.85 -23.43 16.06
CA GLU A 16 25.25 -23.32 15.66
C GLU A 16 26.10 -24.52 16.10
N GLN A 17 25.88 -25.03 17.31
CA GLN A 17 26.64 -26.15 17.86
C GLN A 17 26.14 -27.51 17.37
N GLY A 18 24.96 -27.56 16.73
CA GLY A 18 24.30 -28.79 16.29
C GLY A 18 23.88 -29.72 17.43
N ARG A 19 23.75 -29.21 18.67
CA ARG A 19 23.45 -29.95 19.90
C ARG A 19 21.98 -29.83 20.29
N GLY A 20 21.41 -30.89 20.88
CA GLY A 20 20.05 -30.94 21.43
C GLY A 20 19.33 -32.24 21.07
N ASP A 21 18.56 -32.77 22.01
CA ASP A 21 17.71 -33.95 21.89
C ASP A 21 16.22 -33.56 21.95
N PHE A 22 15.32 -34.55 21.87
CA PHE A 22 13.88 -34.31 21.90
C PHE A 22 13.42 -33.52 23.14
N ASP A 23 13.94 -33.87 24.32
CA ASP A 23 13.54 -33.29 25.61
C ASP A 23 14.04 -31.85 25.79
N THR A 24 15.03 -31.42 25.01
CA THR A 24 15.55 -30.04 25.03
C THR A 24 15.02 -29.18 23.88
N LEU A 25 14.96 -29.71 22.65
CA LEU A 25 14.59 -28.94 21.47
C LEU A 25 13.08 -28.66 21.39
N LEU A 26 12.23 -29.62 21.76
CA LEU A 26 10.78 -29.42 21.67
C LEU A 26 10.27 -28.35 22.65
N PRO A 27 10.63 -28.35 23.95
CA PRO A 27 10.21 -27.28 24.86
C PRO A 27 10.75 -25.90 24.46
N LEU A 28 11.98 -25.84 23.92
CA LEU A 28 12.55 -24.59 23.40
C LEU A 28 11.75 -24.07 22.21
N ALA A 29 11.40 -24.92 21.25
CA ALA A 29 10.56 -24.54 20.11
C ALA A 29 9.16 -24.07 20.56
N GLU A 30 8.54 -24.74 21.52
CA GLU A 30 7.24 -24.34 22.08
C GLU A 30 7.32 -22.99 22.81
N ALA A 31 8.41 -22.74 23.55
CA ALA A 31 8.68 -21.45 24.17
C ALA A 31 8.87 -20.34 23.12
N LEU A 32 9.63 -20.59 22.06
CA LEU A 32 9.80 -19.64 20.94
C LEU A 32 8.47 -19.34 20.25
N ILE A 33 7.64 -20.35 19.98
CA ILE A 33 6.29 -20.17 19.42
C ILE A 33 5.44 -19.27 20.33
N SER A 34 5.50 -19.49 21.66
CA SER A 34 4.74 -18.67 22.62
C SER A 34 5.18 -17.20 22.64
N GLN A 35 6.41 -16.91 22.20
CA GLN A 35 6.97 -15.57 22.07
C GLN A 35 6.86 -14.99 20.64
N ASN A 36 6.12 -15.66 19.75
CA ASN A 36 5.98 -15.34 18.32
C ASN A 36 7.28 -15.40 17.51
N GLU A 37 8.28 -16.13 17.97
CA GLU A 37 9.57 -16.35 17.28
C GLU A 37 9.52 -17.56 16.34
N PHE A 38 8.60 -17.51 15.37
CA PHE A 38 8.29 -18.63 14.48
C PHE A 38 9.47 -19.08 13.60
N ALA A 39 10.31 -18.15 13.15
CA ALA A 39 11.44 -18.46 12.30
C ALA A 39 12.52 -19.30 13.01
N LEU A 40 12.84 -18.95 14.26
CA LEU A 40 13.76 -19.73 15.08
C LEU A 40 13.12 -21.06 15.50
N ALA A 41 11.83 -21.04 15.90
CA ALA A 41 11.11 -22.26 16.25
C ALA A 41 11.10 -23.26 15.08
N ARG A 42 10.83 -22.80 13.86
CA ARG A 42 10.86 -23.63 12.64
C ARG A 42 12.24 -24.29 12.47
N ARG A 43 13.33 -23.52 12.55
CA ARG A 43 14.70 -24.05 12.41
C ARG A 43 15.02 -25.09 13.48
N VAL A 44 14.60 -24.85 14.72
CA VAL A 44 14.76 -25.81 15.83
C VAL A 44 13.96 -27.10 15.55
N LEU A 45 12.73 -26.98 15.05
CA LEU A 45 11.85 -28.11 14.72
C LEU A 45 12.30 -28.88 13.48
N GLU A 46 12.86 -28.21 12.47
CA GLU A 46 13.51 -28.85 11.31
C GLU A 46 14.67 -29.73 11.79
N ARG A 47 15.53 -29.19 12.66
CA ARG A 47 16.63 -29.94 13.25
C ARG A 47 16.16 -31.14 14.08
N LEU A 48 15.09 -30.96 14.86
CA LEU A 48 14.51 -32.05 15.63
C LEU A 48 13.91 -33.14 14.71
N ALA A 49 13.31 -32.75 13.59
CA ALA A 49 12.72 -33.69 12.63
C ALA A 49 13.75 -34.54 11.87
N GLU A 50 15.01 -34.11 11.80
CA GLU A 50 16.12 -34.92 11.28
C GLU A 50 16.51 -36.08 12.23
N GLN A 51 16.05 -36.05 13.48
CA GLN A 51 16.35 -37.07 14.50
C GLN A 51 15.33 -38.22 14.44
N SER A 52 15.75 -39.42 14.85
CA SER A 52 14.84 -40.57 14.95
C SER A 52 13.93 -40.44 16.18
N ILE A 53 12.66 -40.10 15.95
CA ILE A 53 11.63 -40.06 17.01
C ILE A 53 10.92 -41.42 17.06
N ALA A 54 11.11 -42.13 18.18
CA ALA A 54 10.64 -43.50 18.35
C ALA A 54 9.11 -43.61 18.48
N LYS A 55 8.46 -42.68 19.19
CA LYS A 55 7.02 -42.74 19.44
C LYS A 55 6.22 -42.05 18.33
N PRO A 56 5.21 -42.71 17.74
CA PRO A 56 4.35 -42.10 16.72
C PRO A 56 3.66 -40.82 17.19
N GLU A 57 3.19 -40.75 18.44
CA GLU A 57 2.54 -39.55 18.97
C GLU A 57 3.47 -38.34 19.11
N GLU A 58 4.72 -38.58 19.50
CA GLU A 58 5.75 -37.53 19.60
C GLU A 58 6.13 -37.01 18.21
N ARG A 59 6.24 -37.92 17.24
CA ARG A 59 6.47 -37.56 15.83
C ARG A 59 5.35 -36.70 15.28
N LEU A 60 4.09 -37.08 15.53
CA LEU A 60 2.92 -36.31 15.12
C LEU A 60 2.93 -34.90 15.74
N ARG A 61 3.26 -34.78 17.03
CA ARG A 61 3.38 -33.48 17.72
C ARG A 61 4.45 -32.59 17.07
N VAL A 62 5.62 -33.13 16.74
CA VAL A 62 6.69 -32.38 16.06
C VAL A 62 6.24 -31.92 14.67
N VAL A 63 5.61 -32.79 13.88
CA VAL A 63 5.08 -32.45 12.54
C VAL A 63 4.08 -31.28 12.63
N ARG A 64 3.11 -31.34 13.56
CA ARG A 64 2.11 -30.28 13.76
C ARG A 64 2.75 -28.96 14.17
N LYS A 65 3.70 -28.97 15.11
CA LYS A 65 4.43 -27.76 15.53
C LYS A 65 5.29 -27.20 14.39
N ARG A 66 5.91 -28.06 13.57
CA ARG A 66 6.74 -27.66 12.41
C ARG A 66 5.89 -26.99 11.34
N ALA A 67 4.72 -27.56 11.01
CA ALA A 67 3.76 -26.93 10.09
C ALA A 67 3.31 -25.56 10.63
N LEU A 68 2.91 -25.48 11.91
CA LEU A 68 2.51 -24.23 12.57
C LEU A 68 3.59 -23.15 12.51
N ALA A 69 4.84 -23.50 12.84
CA ALA A 69 5.96 -22.58 12.80
C ALA A 69 6.29 -22.13 11.37
N THR A 70 6.10 -23.00 10.38
CA THR A 70 6.36 -22.70 8.96
C THR A 70 5.37 -21.71 8.41
N TYR A 71 4.07 -21.99 8.53
CA TYR A 71 3.04 -21.13 7.92
C TYR A 71 2.91 -19.76 8.62
N LYS A 72 3.40 -19.65 9.87
CA LYS A 72 3.46 -18.40 10.65
C LYS A 72 4.80 -17.67 10.57
N ASP A 73 5.81 -18.19 9.87
CA ASP A 73 7.12 -17.52 9.73
C ASP A 73 6.99 -16.25 8.87
N PRO A 74 7.19 -15.04 9.43
CA PRO A 74 7.03 -13.78 8.71
C PRO A 74 8.15 -13.50 7.69
N HIS A 75 9.21 -14.32 7.67
CA HIS A 75 10.35 -14.16 6.78
C HIS A 75 10.26 -15.03 5.51
N LEU A 76 9.41 -16.05 5.51
CA LEU A 76 9.16 -16.85 4.32
C LEU A 76 8.21 -16.13 3.36
N ASN A 77 8.27 -16.52 2.08
CA ASN A 77 7.19 -16.18 1.16
C ASN A 77 5.92 -16.87 1.67
N ARG A 78 4.82 -16.12 1.82
CA ARG A 78 3.62 -16.64 2.46
C ARG A 78 3.01 -17.78 1.69
N ASP A 79 2.89 -17.69 0.37
CA ASP A 79 2.26 -18.75 -0.43
C ASP A 79 3.06 -20.07 -0.33
N LEU A 80 4.37 -19.98 -0.56
CA LEU A 80 5.27 -21.13 -0.40
C LEU A 80 5.26 -21.71 1.02
N ALA A 81 5.21 -20.85 2.05
CA ALA A 81 5.16 -21.32 3.44
C ALA A 81 3.86 -22.05 3.76
N LEU A 82 2.73 -21.66 3.14
CA LEU A 82 1.46 -22.36 3.28
C LEU A 82 1.52 -23.73 2.59
N ASP A 83 2.10 -23.82 1.40
CA ASP A 83 2.28 -25.08 0.68
C ASP A 83 3.22 -26.04 1.40
N GLN A 84 4.39 -25.55 1.83
CA GLN A 84 5.32 -26.34 2.64
C GLN A 84 4.68 -26.82 3.94
N ALA A 85 3.84 -26.00 4.58
CA ALA A 85 3.13 -26.43 5.77
C ALA A 85 2.11 -27.54 5.47
N LEU A 86 1.42 -27.51 4.33
CA LEU A 86 0.55 -28.61 3.90
C LEU A 86 1.35 -29.88 3.60
N GLU A 87 2.48 -29.78 2.88
CA GLU A 87 3.38 -30.91 2.61
C GLU A 87 3.89 -31.54 3.91
N ILE A 88 4.27 -30.72 4.90
CA ILE A 88 4.65 -31.18 6.24
C ILE A 88 3.49 -31.95 6.89
N LEU A 89 2.25 -31.48 6.79
CA LEU A 89 1.09 -32.18 7.35
C LEU A 89 0.73 -33.46 6.56
N GLU A 90 1.02 -33.54 5.26
CA GLU A 90 0.86 -34.79 4.50
C GLU A 90 1.70 -35.94 5.07
N GLU A 91 2.89 -35.64 5.62
CA GLU A 91 3.66 -36.62 6.38
C GLU A 91 2.85 -37.16 7.57
N ALA A 92 2.12 -36.32 8.29
CA ALA A 92 1.24 -36.73 9.39
C ALA A 92 0.04 -37.56 8.90
N PHE A 93 -0.60 -37.18 7.79
CA PHE A 93 -1.73 -37.95 7.23
C PHE A 93 -1.31 -39.36 6.77
N ARG A 94 -0.08 -39.53 6.28
CA ARG A 94 0.49 -40.85 5.97
C ARG A 94 0.81 -41.67 7.22
N LEU A 95 0.95 -41.02 8.38
CA LEU A 95 1.29 -41.65 9.67
C LEU A 95 0.03 -42.04 10.49
N SER A 96 -1.17 -41.53 10.16
CA SER A 96 -2.40 -41.79 10.90
C SER A 96 -3.44 -42.58 10.08
N VAL A 97 -3.87 -43.74 10.57
CA VAL A 97 -4.98 -44.53 9.97
C VAL A 97 -6.35 -43.89 10.26
N ILE A 98 -6.45 -43.07 11.30
CA ILE A 98 -7.67 -42.38 11.75
C ILE A 98 -7.45 -40.87 11.60
N PRO A 99 -8.44 -40.10 11.09
CA PRO A 99 -8.31 -38.66 10.97
C PRO A 99 -8.15 -37.98 12.36
N ASP A 100 -7.07 -37.22 12.54
CA ASP A 100 -6.77 -36.45 13.75
C ASP A 100 -7.38 -35.04 13.68
N CYS A 101 -8.18 -34.68 14.67
CA CYS A 101 -8.88 -33.39 14.74
C CYS A 101 -7.92 -32.19 14.71
N GLU A 102 -6.78 -32.27 15.41
CA GLU A 102 -5.80 -31.16 15.47
C GLU A 102 -5.10 -30.99 14.11
N THR A 103 -4.69 -32.07 13.47
CA THR A 103 -4.08 -32.06 12.12
C THR A 103 -5.05 -31.51 11.07
N LEU A 104 -6.31 -31.96 11.08
CA LEU A 104 -7.36 -31.44 10.20
C LEU A 104 -7.68 -29.97 10.48
N GLY A 105 -7.67 -29.57 11.75
CA GLY A 105 -7.82 -28.17 12.15
C GLY A 105 -6.69 -27.29 11.60
N LEU A 106 -5.44 -27.75 11.67
CA LEU A 106 -4.29 -27.05 11.09
C LEU A 106 -4.37 -26.97 9.57
N ALA A 107 -4.73 -28.07 8.89
CA ALA A 107 -4.93 -28.07 7.44
C ALA A 107 -6.03 -27.09 7.02
N GLY A 108 -7.16 -27.08 7.75
CA GLY A 108 -8.24 -26.12 7.56
C GLY A 108 -7.79 -24.67 7.77
N ALA A 109 -6.96 -24.41 8.79
CA ALA A 109 -6.39 -23.09 9.06
C ALA A 109 -5.43 -22.63 7.94
N ILE A 110 -4.62 -23.54 7.40
CA ILE A 110 -3.69 -23.24 6.29
C ILE A 110 -4.47 -22.93 5.01
N HIS A 111 -5.46 -23.74 4.64
CA HIS A 111 -6.33 -23.46 3.48
C HIS A 111 -7.09 -22.13 3.63
N ARG A 112 -7.61 -21.83 4.84
CA ARG A 112 -8.21 -20.51 5.12
C ARG A 112 -7.19 -19.38 4.90
N ARG A 113 -5.95 -19.57 5.33
CA ARG A 113 -4.86 -18.59 5.13
C ARG A 113 -4.46 -18.45 3.66
N LYS A 114 -4.59 -19.51 2.84
CA LYS A 114 -4.42 -19.46 1.37
C LYS A 114 -5.52 -18.62 0.73
N TRP A 115 -6.78 -18.83 1.11
CA TRP A 115 -7.88 -17.95 0.69
C TRP A 115 -7.60 -16.49 1.03
N GLU A 116 -7.00 -16.17 2.18
CA GLU A 116 -6.61 -14.80 2.54
C GLU A 116 -5.52 -14.18 1.63
N VAL A 117 -4.74 -15.00 0.92
CA VAL A 117 -3.68 -14.53 -0.01
C VAL A 117 -4.27 -14.13 -1.36
N ASP A 118 -5.07 -15.00 -1.97
CA ASP A 118 -5.51 -14.86 -3.37
C ASP A 118 -7.03 -14.66 -3.57
N GLY A 119 -7.84 -14.88 -2.53
CA GLY A 119 -9.31 -14.78 -2.60
C GLY A 119 -9.99 -15.93 -3.30
N ALA A 120 -9.29 -17.03 -3.60
CA ALA A 120 -9.87 -18.18 -4.28
C ALA A 120 -10.86 -18.91 -3.36
N VAL A 121 -12.15 -18.92 -3.74
CA VAL A 121 -13.21 -19.57 -2.96
C VAL A 121 -12.96 -21.08 -2.80
N SER A 122 -12.24 -21.70 -3.75
CA SER A 122 -11.82 -23.10 -3.64
C SER A 122 -11.02 -23.39 -2.36
N HIS A 123 -10.16 -22.47 -1.92
CA HIS A 123 -9.42 -22.59 -0.67
C HIS A 123 -10.32 -22.52 0.55
N LEU A 124 -11.37 -21.69 0.52
CA LEU A 124 -12.38 -21.67 1.57
C LEU A 124 -13.18 -22.97 1.62
N THR A 125 -13.55 -23.53 0.47
CA THR A 125 -14.21 -24.84 0.39
C THR A 125 -13.31 -25.97 0.93
N GLN A 126 -12.01 -25.96 0.60
CA GLN A 126 -11.03 -26.91 1.12
C GLN A 126 -10.87 -26.77 2.65
N ALA A 127 -10.84 -25.54 3.17
CA ALA A 127 -10.80 -25.28 4.61
C ALA A 127 -12.03 -25.85 5.31
N THR A 128 -13.23 -25.59 4.77
CA THR A 128 -14.50 -26.13 5.29
C THR A 128 -14.51 -27.64 5.27
N ALA A 129 -14.01 -28.28 4.21
CA ALA A 129 -13.92 -29.73 4.12
C ALA A 129 -13.01 -30.33 5.20
N CYS A 130 -11.84 -29.72 5.46
CA CYS A 130 -10.94 -30.15 6.53
C CYS A 130 -11.59 -30.05 7.91
N TYR A 131 -12.22 -28.91 8.22
CA TYR A 131 -12.89 -28.72 9.51
C TYR A 131 -14.11 -29.64 9.68
N ARG A 132 -14.89 -29.87 8.61
CA ARG A 132 -15.99 -30.84 8.63
C ARG A 132 -15.51 -32.27 8.86
N ALA A 133 -14.42 -32.69 8.22
CA ALA A 133 -13.83 -33.99 8.49
C ALA A 133 -13.38 -34.11 9.96
N GLY A 134 -12.86 -33.03 10.56
CA GLY A 134 -12.52 -33.00 11.98
C GLY A 134 -13.76 -33.13 12.88
N TYR A 135 -14.84 -32.45 12.52
CA TYR A 135 -16.13 -32.59 13.19
C TYR A 135 -16.70 -34.03 13.11
N GLU A 136 -16.62 -34.67 11.94
CA GLU A 136 -17.06 -36.06 11.76
C GLU A 136 -16.19 -37.03 12.58
N ALA A 137 -14.88 -36.81 12.64
CA ALA A 137 -13.96 -37.59 13.48
C ALA A 137 -14.25 -37.40 14.98
N TRP A 138 -14.64 -36.19 15.39
CA TRP A 138 -15.09 -35.91 16.75
C TRP A 138 -16.37 -36.67 17.10
N GLN A 139 -17.38 -36.64 16.22
CA GLN A 139 -18.63 -37.38 16.40
C GLN A 139 -18.39 -38.90 16.51
N ALA A 140 -17.53 -39.46 15.66
CA ALA A 140 -17.17 -40.87 15.73
C ALA A 140 -16.47 -41.22 17.06
N ALA A 141 -15.57 -40.38 17.55
CA ALA A 141 -14.91 -40.57 18.84
C ALA A 141 -15.90 -40.50 20.01
N LEU A 142 -16.83 -39.54 19.99
CA LEU A 142 -17.88 -39.42 21.02
C LEU A 142 -18.83 -40.63 21.03
N ALA A 143 -19.21 -41.15 19.86
CA ALA A 143 -20.03 -42.36 19.78
C ALA A 143 -19.34 -43.57 20.43
N ARG A 144 -18.02 -43.70 20.25
CA ARG A 144 -17.21 -44.74 20.91
C ARG A 144 -17.11 -44.54 22.41
N VAL A 145 -16.95 -43.29 22.88
CA VAL A 145 -17.00 -42.95 24.32
C VAL A 145 -18.34 -43.39 24.90
N ALA A 146 -19.46 -43.06 24.24
CA ALA A 146 -20.80 -43.42 24.69
C ALA A 146 -21.04 -44.94 24.69
N ALA A 147 -20.42 -45.68 23.76
CA ALA A 147 -20.44 -47.13 23.72
C ALA A 147 -19.53 -47.81 24.75
N GLY A 148 -18.79 -47.05 25.58
CA GLY A 148 -17.84 -47.59 26.56
C GLY A 148 -16.63 -48.29 25.92
N ALA A 149 -16.31 -47.97 24.66
CA ALA A 149 -15.22 -48.61 23.93
C ALA A 149 -13.84 -48.15 24.45
N THR A 150 -12.84 -49.04 24.36
CA THR A 150 -11.45 -48.62 24.57
C THR A 150 -11.02 -47.72 23.41
N LEU A 151 -10.54 -46.53 23.75
CA LEU A 151 -10.09 -45.52 22.79
C LEU A 151 -8.58 -45.59 22.60
N SER A 152 -8.12 -45.35 21.38
CA SER A 152 -6.73 -45.00 21.08
C SER A 152 -6.39 -43.61 21.61
N ALA A 153 -5.10 -43.24 21.59
CA ALA A 153 -4.67 -41.91 22.00
C ALA A 153 -5.26 -40.80 21.11
N VAL A 154 -5.35 -41.04 19.79
CA VAL A 154 -5.96 -40.12 18.83
C VAL A 154 -7.46 -39.99 19.07
N GLU A 155 -8.19 -41.10 19.29
CA GLU A 155 -9.63 -41.04 19.58
C GLU A 155 -9.92 -40.29 20.89
N ARG A 156 -9.08 -40.43 21.92
CA ARG A 156 -9.18 -39.64 23.15
C ARG A 156 -8.99 -38.15 22.87
N SER A 157 -7.91 -37.78 22.17
CA SER A 157 -7.64 -36.39 21.80
C SER A 157 -8.77 -35.80 20.95
N ASN A 158 -9.28 -36.57 19.97
CA ASN A 158 -10.43 -36.18 19.17
C ASN A 158 -11.66 -35.94 20.03
N ALA A 159 -11.99 -36.82 20.98
CA ALA A 159 -13.14 -36.67 21.87
C ALA A 159 -13.03 -35.43 22.80
N ASP A 160 -11.81 -35.09 23.22
CA ASP A 160 -11.54 -34.00 24.15
C ASP A 160 -11.47 -32.63 23.46
N ASP A 161 -10.90 -32.55 22.24
CA ASP A 161 -10.55 -31.30 21.55
C ASP A 161 -11.27 -31.09 20.19
N GLY A 162 -12.06 -32.07 19.74
CA GLY A 162 -12.79 -32.03 18.46
C GLY A 162 -13.86 -30.94 18.35
N TYR A 163 -14.17 -30.24 19.45
CA TYR A 163 -15.01 -29.04 19.43
C TYR A 163 -14.38 -27.89 18.64
N TYR A 164 -13.04 -27.80 18.57
CA TYR A 164 -12.33 -26.75 17.84
C TYR A 164 -12.55 -26.80 16.33
N PRO A 165 -12.32 -27.94 15.65
CA PRO A 165 -12.65 -28.03 14.23
C PRO A 165 -14.16 -27.92 13.98
N ALA A 166 -15.01 -28.39 14.91
CA ALA A 166 -16.45 -28.27 14.80
C ALA A 166 -16.93 -26.80 14.75
N ILE A 167 -16.52 -25.97 15.72
CA ILE A 167 -16.96 -24.57 15.73
C ILE A 167 -16.44 -23.80 14.51
N ASN A 168 -15.21 -24.09 14.05
CA ASN A 168 -14.66 -23.49 12.83
C ASN A 168 -15.41 -23.97 11.57
N ALA A 169 -15.85 -25.23 11.51
CA ALA A 169 -16.70 -25.71 10.43
C ALA A 169 -18.02 -24.91 10.36
N ALA A 170 -18.68 -24.70 11.51
CA ALA A 170 -19.90 -23.89 11.58
C ALA A 170 -19.65 -22.43 11.15
N PHE A 171 -18.54 -21.83 11.60
CA PHE A 171 -18.15 -20.48 11.20
C PHE A 171 -17.93 -20.35 9.68
N LEU A 172 -17.18 -21.27 9.06
CA LEU A 172 -16.93 -21.21 7.61
C LEU A 172 -18.17 -21.54 6.78
N LEU A 173 -19.08 -22.37 7.30
CA LEU A 173 -20.39 -22.60 6.66
C LEU A 173 -21.23 -21.33 6.63
N ASP A 174 -21.22 -20.51 7.70
CA ASP A 174 -21.88 -19.21 7.68
C ASP A 174 -21.24 -18.24 6.68
N GLN A 175 -19.90 -18.27 6.55
CA GLN A 175 -19.20 -17.47 5.55
C GLN A 175 -19.58 -17.88 4.12
N LEU A 176 -19.57 -19.19 3.82
CA LEU A 176 -20.03 -19.73 2.54
C LEU A 176 -21.49 -19.38 2.26
N ALA A 177 -22.35 -19.43 3.28
CA ALA A 177 -23.75 -19.04 3.12
C ALA A 177 -23.90 -17.57 2.78
N GLY A 178 -23.03 -16.71 3.33
CA GLY A 178 -22.95 -15.31 2.93
C GLY A 178 -22.62 -15.12 1.45
N PHE A 179 -21.65 -15.88 0.92
CA PHE A 179 -21.29 -15.84 -0.50
C PHE A 179 -22.41 -16.31 -1.42
N ASP A 180 -23.02 -17.45 -1.06
CA ASP A 180 -24.10 -18.05 -1.83
C ASP A 180 -25.37 -17.17 -1.80
N GLN A 181 -25.62 -16.48 -0.69
CA GLN A 181 -26.70 -15.50 -0.57
C GLN A 181 -26.42 -14.26 -1.42
N GLN A 182 -25.23 -13.67 -1.32
CA GLN A 182 -24.90 -12.46 -2.07
C GLN A 182 -25.04 -12.68 -3.59
N GLN A 183 -24.55 -13.81 -4.10
CA GLN A 183 -24.71 -14.16 -5.52
C GLN A 183 -26.18 -14.33 -5.92
N ALA A 184 -27.01 -14.90 -5.04
CA ALA A 184 -28.43 -15.06 -5.29
C ALA A 184 -29.17 -13.70 -5.27
N ASP A 185 -28.80 -12.81 -4.35
CA ASP A 185 -29.35 -11.45 -4.25
C ASP A 185 -29.04 -10.63 -5.51
N GLU A 186 -27.82 -10.74 -6.06
CA GLU A 186 -27.44 -10.10 -7.33
C GLU A 186 -28.30 -10.58 -8.52
N LEU A 187 -28.82 -11.80 -8.45
CA LEU A 187 -29.71 -12.39 -9.45
C LEU A 187 -31.20 -12.21 -9.11
N GLY A 188 -31.53 -11.67 -7.93
CA GLY A 188 -32.90 -11.55 -7.43
C GLY A 188 -33.59 -12.89 -7.13
N VAL A 189 -32.83 -13.93 -6.75
CA VAL A 189 -33.33 -15.28 -6.44
C VAL A 189 -32.99 -15.69 -5.00
N ALA A 190 -33.68 -16.72 -4.49
CA ALA A 190 -33.35 -17.32 -3.20
C ALA A 190 -32.22 -18.35 -3.31
N SER A 191 -31.41 -18.50 -2.26
CA SER A 191 -30.26 -19.41 -2.25
C SER A 191 -30.50 -20.64 -1.36
N LEU A 192 -30.88 -21.77 -1.98
CA LEU A 192 -31.06 -23.04 -1.25
C LEU A 192 -29.74 -23.52 -0.62
N THR A 193 -28.60 -23.28 -1.28
CA THR A 193 -27.29 -23.71 -0.76
C THR A 193 -26.91 -22.92 0.49
N ALA A 194 -27.20 -21.61 0.53
CA ALA A 194 -27.00 -20.79 1.72
C ALA A 194 -27.83 -21.30 2.90
N ASP A 195 -29.09 -21.66 2.67
CA ASP A 195 -29.97 -22.19 3.72
C ASP A 195 -29.50 -23.54 4.25
N LEU A 196 -29.04 -24.44 3.38
CA LEU A 196 -28.44 -25.73 3.78
C LEU A 196 -27.18 -25.53 4.62
N GLN A 197 -26.31 -24.60 4.22
CA GLN A 197 -25.08 -24.30 4.95
C GLN A 197 -25.38 -23.70 6.33
N ARG A 198 -26.31 -22.73 6.44
CA ARG A 198 -26.75 -22.16 7.72
C ARG A 198 -27.36 -23.20 8.64
N ASN A 199 -28.18 -24.11 8.10
CA ASN A 199 -28.78 -25.20 8.88
C ASN A 199 -27.72 -26.16 9.39
N SER A 200 -26.74 -26.54 8.56
CA SER A 200 -25.61 -27.36 8.99
C SER A 200 -24.77 -26.67 10.07
N ALA A 201 -24.52 -25.36 9.95
CA ALA A 201 -23.82 -24.59 10.96
C ALA A 201 -24.57 -24.56 12.30
N ARG A 202 -25.91 -24.42 12.25
CA ARG A 202 -26.79 -24.51 13.43
C ARG A 202 -26.66 -25.86 14.13
N THR A 203 -26.80 -26.96 13.39
CA THR A 203 -26.70 -28.32 13.95
C THR A 203 -25.36 -28.54 14.66
N ILE A 204 -24.26 -28.16 14.02
CA ILE A 204 -22.91 -28.31 14.61
C ILE A 204 -22.81 -27.51 15.93
N ARG A 205 -23.34 -26.28 15.97
CA ARG A 205 -23.33 -25.47 17.19
C ARG A 205 -24.15 -26.09 18.31
N GLU A 206 -25.33 -26.62 18.01
CA GLU A 206 -26.18 -27.29 19.01
C GLU A 206 -25.46 -28.49 19.64
N GLU A 207 -24.74 -29.29 18.84
CA GLU A 207 -23.96 -30.42 19.36
C GLU A 207 -22.74 -29.98 20.18
N VAL A 208 -22.05 -28.91 19.75
CA VAL A 208 -20.99 -28.26 20.55
C VAL A 208 -21.53 -27.84 21.91
N LEU A 209 -22.71 -27.22 21.94
CA LEU A 209 -23.38 -26.85 23.19
C LEU A 209 -23.66 -28.09 24.04
N THR A 210 -24.29 -29.13 23.50
CA THR A 210 -24.61 -30.37 24.24
C THR A 210 -23.38 -30.98 24.90
N ARG A 211 -22.25 -31.03 24.18
CA ARG A 211 -21.03 -31.64 24.72
C ARG A 211 -20.32 -30.75 25.75
N LEU A 212 -20.09 -29.48 25.43
CA LEU A 212 -19.28 -28.60 26.28
C LEU A 212 -20.02 -28.10 27.52
N SER A 213 -21.34 -27.88 27.45
CA SER A 213 -22.13 -27.46 28.61
C SER A 213 -22.13 -28.51 29.74
N SER A 214 -21.97 -29.79 29.41
CA SER A 214 -21.81 -30.87 30.40
C SER A 214 -20.43 -30.90 31.09
N ARG A 215 -19.41 -30.27 30.47
CA ARG A 215 -18.02 -30.32 30.92
C ARG A 215 -17.67 -29.18 31.90
N TYR A 216 -18.37 -28.05 31.82
CA TYR A 216 -18.10 -26.87 32.62
C TYR A 216 -19.35 -26.45 33.40
N ALA A 217 -19.17 -26.15 34.68
CA ALA A 217 -20.20 -25.55 35.52
C ALA A 217 -19.89 -24.07 35.74
N GLU A 218 -20.93 -23.26 35.91
CA GLU A 218 -20.78 -21.84 36.24
C GLU A 218 -20.00 -21.64 37.56
N ASP A 219 -19.25 -20.54 37.66
CA ASP A 219 -18.47 -20.17 38.85
C ASP A 219 -17.40 -21.19 39.30
N ALA A 220 -17.02 -22.10 38.40
CA ALA A 220 -15.91 -23.01 38.64
C ALA A 220 -14.56 -22.27 38.66
N VAL A 221 -13.57 -22.89 39.32
CA VAL A 221 -12.18 -22.42 39.23
C VAL A 221 -11.58 -22.93 37.94
N TYR A 222 -11.35 -22.04 36.98
CA TYR A 222 -10.78 -22.37 35.67
C TYR A 222 -9.26 -22.30 35.65
N ARG A 223 -8.67 -23.13 34.80
CA ARG A 223 -7.26 -23.10 34.43
C ARG A 223 -7.08 -22.36 33.11
N LYS A 224 -5.83 -22.09 32.76
CA LYS A 224 -5.47 -21.42 31.51
C LYS A 224 -6.00 -22.17 30.28
N GLU A 225 -5.97 -23.51 30.33
CA GLU A 225 -6.36 -24.38 29.22
C GLU A 225 -7.88 -24.38 28.98
N ASP A 226 -8.66 -23.98 29.98
CA ASP A 226 -10.13 -23.98 29.91
C ASP A 226 -10.67 -22.78 29.09
N TYR A 227 -9.84 -21.78 28.77
CA TYR A 227 -10.24 -20.59 28.00
C TYR A 227 -10.83 -20.94 26.62
N TRP A 228 -10.11 -21.70 25.80
CA TRP A 228 -10.54 -22.03 24.43
C TRP A 228 -11.85 -22.82 24.37
N PRO A 229 -12.07 -23.84 25.21
CA PRO A 229 -13.39 -24.47 25.36
C PRO A 229 -14.50 -23.49 25.74
N LEU A 230 -14.26 -22.61 26.72
CA LEU A 230 -15.27 -21.65 27.20
C LEU A 230 -15.67 -20.64 26.13
N VAL A 231 -14.70 -20.07 25.40
CA VAL A 231 -15.01 -19.15 24.28
C VAL A 231 -15.64 -19.88 23.09
N THR A 232 -15.34 -21.16 22.89
CA THR A 232 -16.04 -21.99 21.87
C THR A 232 -17.51 -22.18 22.23
N LEU A 233 -17.79 -22.46 23.50
CA LEU A 233 -19.16 -22.57 24.01
C LEU A 233 -19.91 -21.24 23.85
N ALA A 234 -19.26 -20.12 24.19
CA ALA A 234 -19.81 -18.79 23.96
C ALA A 234 -20.07 -18.49 22.48
N GLU A 235 -19.13 -18.83 21.58
CA GLU A 235 -19.29 -18.65 20.13
C GLU A 235 -20.45 -19.48 19.58
N ALA A 236 -20.66 -20.69 20.07
CA ALA A 236 -21.80 -21.52 19.66
C ALA A 236 -23.13 -20.88 20.05
N TYR A 237 -23.28 -20.39 21.28
CA TYR A 237 -24.47 -19.60 21.68
C TYR A 237 -24.63 -18.34 20.83
N PHE A 238 -23.52 -17.62 20.59
CA PHE A 238 -23.51 -16.39 19.81
C PHE A 238 -23.97 -16.62 18.37
N GLY A 239 -23.44 -17.64 17.71
CA GLY A 239 -23.80 -18.04 16.35
C GLY A 239 -25.26 -18.49 16.20
N LEU A 240 -25.89 -18.96 17.29
CA LEU A 240 -27.31 -19.31 17.36
C LEU A 240 -28.23 -18.12 17.67
N GLY A 241 -27.68 -16.91 17.85
CA GLY A 241 -28.43 -15.71 18.25
C GLY A 241 -28.84 -15.70 19.72
N ARG A 242 -28.27 -16.57 20.55
CA ARG A 242 -28.52 -16.68 21.99
C ARG A 242 -27.50 -15.82 22.76
N TYR A 243 -27.62 -14.51 22.61
CA TYR A 243 -26.58 -13.55 23.07
C TYR A 243 -26.48 -13.44 24.60
N ALA A 244 -27.56 -13.68 25.34
CA ALA A 244 -27.53 -13.64 26.80
C ALA A 244 -26.64 -14.75 27.38
N GLU A 245 -26.78 -15.98 26.88
CA GLU A 245 -25.94 -17.10 27.26
C GLU A 245 -24.50 -16.93 26.76
N ALA A 246 -24.33 -16.44 25.53
CA ALA A 246 -23.01 -16.14 25.00
C ALA A 246 -22.25 -15.13 25.87
N LYS A 247 -22.90 -14.02 26.26
CA LYS A 247 -22.38 -13.02 27.18
C LYS A 247 -21.93 -13.64 28.50
N ARG A 248 -22.75 -14.52 29.07
CA ARG A 248 -22.45 -15.21 30.35
C ARG A 248 -21.18 -16.06 30.23
N TRP A 249 -21.05 -16.87 29.19
CA TRP A 249 -19.88 -17.71 28.97
C TRP A 249 -18.62 -16.92 28.58
N LEU A 250 -18.76 -15.78 27.91
CA LEU A 250 -17.64 -14.85 27.70
C LEU A 250 -17.13 -14.28 29.02
N ALA A 251 -18.01 -13.95 29.96
CA ALA A 251 -17.62 -13.51 31.30
C ALA A 251 -16.91 -14.64 32.08
N GLU A 252 -17.38 -15.89 31.97
CA GLU A 252 -16.68 -17.05 32.54
C GLU A 252 -15.29 -17.25 31.93
N ALA A 253 -15.16 -17.13 30.60
CA ALA A 253 -13.88 -17.27 29.92
C ALA A 253 -12.84 -16.24 30.41
N ARG A 254 -13.27 -15.01 30.77
CA ARG A 254 -12.38 -13.99 31.35
C ARG A 254 -11.84 -14.35 32.74
N LYS A 255 -12.47 -15.29 33.45
CA LYS A 255 -11.98 -15.77 34.76
C LYS A 255 -10.76 -16.70 34.59
N ALA A 256 -10.48 -17.21 33.40
CA ALA A 256 -9.31 -18.04 33.13
C ALA A 256 -7.99 -17.23 33.27
N PRO A 257 -7.01 -17.70 34.05
CA PRO A 257 -5.80 -16.94 34.32
C PRO A 257 -4.77 -16.99 33.17
N GLY A 258 -3.93 -15.96 33.10
CA GLY A 258 -2.73 -15.97 32.24
C GLY A 258 -2.99 -15.83 30.74
N MET A 259 -4.14 -15.26 30.37
CA MET A 259 -4.48 -14.89 28.99
C MET A 259 -3.81 -13.59 28.57
N SER A 260 -3.31 -13.59 27.35
CA SER A 260 -2.65 -12.48 26.69
C SER A 260 -3.61 -11.73 25.78
N GLU A 261 -3.27 -10.49 25.43
CA GLU A 261 -4.17 -9.61 24.67
C GLU A 261 -4.54 -10.17 23.29
N TRP A 262 -3.62 -10.90 22.63
CA TRP A 262 -3.89 -11.45 21.30
C TRP A 262 -4.94 -12.57 21.35
N GLU A 263 -5.08 -13.29 22.46
CA GLU A 263 -6.08 -14.35 22.65
C GLU A 263 -7.49 -13.74 22.70
N TYR A 264 -7.67 -12.70 23.52
CA TYR A 264 -8.91 -11.92 23.56
C TYR A 264 -9.25 -11.27 22.22
N LEU A 265 -8.25 -10.69 21.56
CA LEU A 265 -8.42 -10.06 20.25
C LEU A 265 -8.85 -11.08 19.17
N THR A 266 -8.33 -12.31 19.24
CA THR A 266 -8.69 -13.38 18.30
C THR A 266 -10.15 -13.78 18.49
N THR A 267 -10.59 -13.99 19.73
CA THR A 267 -12.00 -14.26 20.06
C THR A 267 -12.92 -13.15 19.60
N ALA A 268 -12.59 -11.90 19.93
CA ALA A 268 -13.41 -10.75 19.55
C ALA A 268 -13.51 -10.57 18.03
N ARG A 269 -12.41 -10.76 17.28
CA ARG A 269 -12.42 -10.71 15.81
C ARG A 269 -13.40 -11.70 15.20
N GLN A 270 -13.42 -12.94 15.70
CA GLN A 270 -14.30 -13.98 15.18
C GLN A 270 -15.77 -13.68 15.46
N LEU A 271 -16.11 -13.28 16.69
CA LEU A 271 -17.48 -12.95 17.07
C LEU A 271 -18.00 -11.69 16.35
N VAL A 272 -17.15 -10.67 16.18
CA VAL A 272 -17.49 -9.49 15.37
C VAL A 272 -17.81 -9.86 13.92
N GLN A 273 -17.09 -10.83 13.34
CA GLN A 273 -17.44 -11.33 12.00
C GLN A 273 -18.79 -12.06 12.00
N LEU A 274 -19.13 -12.82 13.04
CA LEU A 274 -20.47 -13.41 13.16
C LEU A 274 -21.55 -12.35 13.24
N VAL A 275 -21.36 -11.27 14.00
CA VAL A 275 -22.31 -10.13 14.01
C VAL A 275 -22.52 -9.60 12.61
N ARG A 276 -21.44 -9.40 11.84
CA ARG A 276 -21.54 -8.90 10.45
C ARG A 276 -22.32 -9.86 9.55
N ILE A 277 -22.08 -11.17 9.67
CA ILE A 277 -22.76 -12.19 8.87
C ILE A 277 -24.25 -12.25 9.25
N GLN A 278 -24.57 -12.32 10.54
CA GLN A 278 -25.94 -12.43 11.04
C GLN A 278 -26.79 -11.18 10.78
N THR A 279 -26.18 -9.99 10.85
CA THR A 279 -26.87 -8.72 10.59
C THR A 279 -26.92 -8.36 9.11
N GLY A 280 -26.10 -8.98 8.25
CA GLY A 280 -25.97 -8.60 6.84
C GLY A 280 -25.54 -7.13 6.66
N LEU A 281 -24.88 -6.54 7.67
CA LEU A 281 -24.56 -5.10 7.75
C LEU A 281 -25.79 -4.16 7.72
N SER A 282 -26.99 -4.68 8.00
CA SER A 282 -28.22 -3.87 8.08
C SER A 282 -28.24 -2.93 9.29
N LEU A 283 -27.58 -3.30 10.38
CA LEU A 283 -27.46 -2.47 11.59
C LEU A 283 -26.20 -1.60 11.55
N THR A 284 -26.35 -0.30 11.84
CA THR A 284 -25.22 0.65 11.89
C THR A 284 -25.35 1.62 13.07
N GLY A 285 -24.23 2.26 13.41
CA GLY A 285 -24.18 3.32 14.43
C GLY A 285 -24.82 2.88 15.75
N THR A 286 -25.72 3.72 16.26
CA THR A 286 -26.40 3.52 17.55
C THR A 286 -27.24 2.24 17.59
N GLU A 287 -27.88 1.84 16.49
CA GLU A 287 -28.71 0.63 16.45
C GLU A 287 -27.86 -0.64 16.63
N LEU A 288 -26.70 -0.69 15.96
CA LEU A 288 -25.73 -1.74 16.17
C LEU A 288 -25.24 -1.75 17.62
N GLU A 289 -24.92 -0.58 18.17
CA GLU A 289 -24.41 -0.46 19.53
C GLU A 289 -25.43 -0.89 20.59
N GLN A 290 -26.72 -0.68 20.33
CA GLN A 290 -27.80 -1.09 21.23
C GLN A 290 -28.18 -2.57 21.09
N SER A 291 -27.67 -3.28 20.08
CA SER A 291 -27.98 -4.69 19.89
C SER A 291 -27.40 -5.57 21.01
N ASP A 292 -28.12 -6.62 21.38
CA ASP A 292 -27.68 -7.58 22.40
C ASP A 292 -26.33 -8.22 22.05
N ALA A 293 -26.11 -8.49 20.75
CA ALA A 293 -24.86 -9.03 20.24
C ALA A 293 -23.67 -8.09 20.50
N TRP A 294 -23.86 -6.78 20.30
CA TRP A 294 -22.84 -5.78 20.56
C TRP A 294 -22.56 -5.61 22.05
N GLN A 295 -23.62 -5.55 22.87
CA GLN A 295 -23.50 -5.43 24.33
C GLN A 295 -22.77 -6.63 24.95
N ALA A 296 -23.02 -7.84 24.45
CA ALA A 296 -22.28 -9.04 24.86
C ALA A 296 -20.77 -8.91 24.61
N LEU A 297 -20.37 -8.36 23.46
CA LEU A 297 -18.97 -8.15 23.12
C LEU A 297 -18.33 -7.00 23.87
N LEU A 298 -19.09 -5.94 24.16
CA LEU A 298 -18.60 -4.79 24.91
C LEU A 298 -18.21 -5.23 26.31
N GLU A 299 -19.07 -5.95 27.01
CA GLU A 299 -18.74 -6.48 28.33
C GLU A 299 -17.55 -7.45 28.31
N PHE A 300 -17.45 -8.28 27.25
CA PHE A 300 -16.32 -9.19 27.07
C PHE A 300 -14.98 -8.49 26.85
N LEU A 301 -14.93 -7.34 26.19
CA LEU A 301 -13.70 -6.56 26.04
C LEU A 301 -13.50 -5.54 27.18
N GLY A 302 -14.53 -5.28 27.98
CA GLY A 302 -14.57 -4.19 28.95
C GLY A 302 -15.02 -2.88 28.30
N GLU A 303 -14.85 -1.73 28.96
CA GLU A 303 -15.26 -0.42 28.41
C GLU A 303 -14.43 0.06 27.18
N GLU A 304 -13.77 -0.85 26.45
CA GLU A 304 -13.01 -0.55 25.23
C GLU A 304 -13.91 -0.46 23.98
N ALA A 305 -14.97 0.37 24.01
CA ALA A 305 -15.92 0.48 22.89
C ALA A 305 -15.27 0.85 21.53
N ALA A 306 -14.15 1.59 21.56
CA ALA A 306 -13.38 1.93 20.36
C ALA A 306 -12.75 0.69 19.68
N ALA A 307 -12.37 -0.32 20.46
CA ALA A 307 -11.83 -1.57 19.95
C ALA A 307 -12.86 -2.31 19.10
N LEU A 308 -14.09 -2.46 19.60
CA LEU A 308 -15.16 -3.17 18.88
C LEU A 308 -15.51 -2.48 17.57
N ARG A 309 -15.65 -1.15 17.58
CA ARG A 309 -15.89 -0.37 16.36
C ARG A 309 -14.80 -0.63 15.33
N THR A 310 -13.55 -0.66 15.76
CA THR A 310 -12.41 -0.92 14.87
C THR A 310 -12.47 -2.32 14.28
N LEU A 311 -12.74 -3.33 15.10
CA LEU A 311 -12.87 -4.71 14.62
C LEU A 311 -14.03 -4.86 13.63
N PHE A 312 -15.15 -4.15 13.87
CA PHE A 312 -16.35 -4.20 13.04
C PHE A 312 -16.19 -3.45 11.71
N GLN A 313 -15.53 -2.28 11.71
CA GLN A 313 -15.21 -1.53 10.50
C GLN A 313 -14.12 -2.25 9.68
N GLY A 314 -13.10 -2.76 10.37
CA GLY A 314 -11.93 -3.38 9.78
C GLY A 314 -10.79 -2.39 9.56
N LYS A 315 -9.64 -2.92 9.17
CA LYS A 315 -8.42 -2.12 9.02
C LYS A 315 -8.50 -1.25 7.78
N VAL A 316 -8.50 0.08 7.97
CA VAL A 316 -8.63 1.07 6.89
C VAL A 316 -7.26 1.43 6.33
N GLY A 317 -7.09 1.24 5.02
CA GLY A 317 -5.89 1.65 4.27
C GLY A 317 -6.19 2.80 3.32
N LEU A 318 -5.27 3.78 3.25
CA LEU A 318 -5.32 4.89 2.31
C LEU A 318 -4.15 4.80 1.32
N ALA A 319 -4.47 4.72 0.03
CA ALA A 319 -3.48 4.69 -1.05
C ALA A 319 -3.42 6.05 -1.74
N LEU A 320 -2.23 6.62 -1.82
CA LEU A 320 -1.95 7.88 -2.52
C LEU A 320 -1.00 7.60 -3.69
N SER A 321 -1.54 7.63 -4.90
CA SER A 321 -0.84 7.21 -6.10
C SER A 321 0.24 8.20 -6.60
N GLY A 322 1.03 7.76 -7.58
CA GLY A 322 2.05 8.60 -8.22
C GLY A 322 1.49 9.62 -9.22
N GLY A 323 2.36 10.50 -9.73
CA GLY A 323 2.00 11.52 -10.73
C GLY A 323 2.59 12.92 -10.51
N GLY A 324 3.67 13.04 -9.74
CA GLY A 324 4.30 14.33 -9.43
C GLY A 324 3.39 15.25 -8.59
N PHE A 325 3.61 16.58 -8.67
CA PHE A 325 2.81 17.52 -7.87
C PHE A 325 1.34 17.56 -8.26
N ARG A 326 1.00 17.19 -9.50
CA ARG A 326 -0.40 17.03 -9.91
C ARG A 326 -1.13 16.04 -9.00
N ALA A 327 -0.52 14.88 -8.73
CA ALA A 327 -1.09 13.88 -7.84
C ALA A 327 -1.17 14.41 -6.41
N SER A 328 -0.08 15.00 -5.90
CA SER A 328 -0.05 15.60 -4.56
C SER A 328 -1.18 16.61 -4.32
N LEU A 329 -1.43 17.52 -5.28
CA LEU A 329 -2.47 18.54 -5.20
C LEU A 329 -3.88 17.94 -5.30
N TYR A 330 -4.09 16.91 -6.13
CA TYR A 330 -5.35 16.18 -6.16
C TYR A 330 -5.63 15.48 -4.81
N HIS A 331 -4.62 14.82 -4.23
CA HIS A 331 -4.74 14.14 -2.94
C HIS A 331 -5.04 15.10 -1.78
N ILE A 332 -4.57 16.35 -1.82
CA ILE A 332 -4.95 17.35 -0.80
C ILE A 332 -6.47 17.54 -0.74
N GLY A 333 -7.13 17.63 -1.89
CA GLY A 333 -8.59 17.72 -1.96
C GLY A 333 -9.29 16.48 -1.40
N VAL A 334 -8.71 15.30 -1.65
CA VAL A 334 -9.19 14.02 -1.13
C VAL A 334 -9.06 13.96 0.38
N LEU A 335 -7.88 14.30 0.92
CA LEU A 335 -7.62 14.37 2.35
C LEU A 335 -8.56 15.38 3.03
N ALA A 336 -8.82 16.52 2.38
CA ALA A 336 -9.75 17.53 2.90
C ALA A 336 -11.16 16.96 3.07
N LYS A 337 -11.69 16.27 2.05
CA LYS A 337 -13.00 15.61 2.14
C LYS A 337 -13.02 14.48 3.17
N LEU A 338 -11.97 13.67 3.25
CA LEU A 338 -11.85 12.63 4.27
C LEU A 338 -11.78 13.21 5.69
N ALA A 339 -11.16 14.38 5.88
CA ALA A 339 -11.12 15.08 7.16
C ALA A 339 -12.53 15.54 7.58
N GLU A 340 -13.29 16.15 6.67
CA GLU A 340 -14.67 16.59 6.94
C GLU A 340 -15.61 15.44 7.30
N LEU A 341 -15.44 14.31 6.61
CA LEU A 341 -16.22 13.09 6.85
C LEU A 341 -15.72 12.29 8.06
N ASP A 342 -14.72 12.82 8.79
CA ASP A 342 -14.15 12.20 9.98
C ASP A 342 -13.52 10.82 9.72
N LEU A 343 -13.12 10.57 8.47
CA LEU A 343 -12.57 9.28 8.01
C LEU A 343 -11.07 9.17 8.26
N LEU A 344 -10.33 10.29 8.23
CA LEU A 344 -8.87 10.28 8.39
C LEU A 344 -8.41 9.66 9.72
N ARG A 345 -9.14 9.90 10.80
CA ARG A 345 -8.80 9.34 12.13
C ARG A 345 -8.94 7.83 12.21
N HIS A 346 -9.56 7.20 11.21
CA HIS A 346 -9.73 5.74 11.14
C HIS A 346 -8.66 5.06 10.28
N VAL A 347 -7.82 5.82 9.56
CA VAL A 347 -6.78 5.29 8.67
C VAL A 347 -5.63 4.68 9.49
N GLU A 348 -5.36 3.39 9.29
CA GLU A 348 -4.30 2.65 9.99
C GLU A 348 -3.05 2.44 9.14
N VAL A 349 -3.15 2.58 7.81
CA VAL A 349 -2.02 2.43 6.88
C VAL A 349 -2.15 3.44 5.76
N ILE A 350 -1.05 4.10 5.44
CA ILE A 350 -0.93 5.00 4.30
C ILE A 350 0.17 4.47 3.40
N SER A 351 -0.21 4.05 2.20
CA SER A 351 0.70 3.56 1.18
C SER A 351 0.83 4.58 0.07
N CYS A 352 2.05 5.04 -0.16
CA CYS A 352 2.33 6.16 -1.04
C CYS A 352 3.30 5.80 -2.15
N VAL A 353 3.11 6.47 -3.29
CA VAL A 353 3.97 6.35 -4.48
C VAL A 353 4.27 7.73 -5.04
N SER A 354 5.52 8.03 -5.37
CA SER A 354 5.92 9.24 -6.12
C SER A 354 5.31 10.54 -5.58
N GLY A 355 4.45 11.22 -6.35
CA GLY A 355 3.72 12.41 -5.90
C GLY A 355 2.90 12.20 -4.62
N GLY A 356 2.29 11.02 -4.48
CA GLY A 356 1.64 10.57 -3.25
C GLY A 356 2.62 10.46 -2.08
N SER A 357 3.86 10.03 -2.30
CA SER A 357 4.90 9.98 -1.25
C SER A 357 5.32 11.35 -0.76
N ILE A 358 5.34 12.35 -1.64
CA ILE A 358 5.69 13.72 -1.26
C ILE A 358 4.64 14.28 -0.28
N ILE A 359 3.35 14.17 -0.62
CA ILE A 359 2.26 14.67 0.24
C ILE A 359 1.98 13.76 1.44
N GLY A 360 2.10 12.44 1.28
CA GLY A 360 1.89 11.47 2.35
C GLY A 360 2.92 11.62 3.47
N ALA A 361 4.18 11.87 3.13
CA ALA A 361 5.20 12.22 4.13
C ALA A 361 4.89 13.56 4.83
N HIS A 362 4.39 14.57 4.10
CA HIS A 362 3.98 15.85 4.71
C HIS A 362 2.83 15.64 5.72
N TYR A 363 1.78 14.93 5.30
CA TYR A 363 0.63 14.57 6.14
C TYR A 363 1.06 13.78 7.38
N TYR A 364 1.99 12.83 7.22
CA TYR A 364 2.50 12.03 8.32
C TYR A 364 3.31 12.85 9.34
N LEU A 365 4.11 13.82 8.89
CA LEU A 365 4.81 14.74 9.79
C LEU A 365 3.85 15.64 10.58
N GLU A 366 2.79 16.11 9.94
CA GLU A 366 1.72 16.85 10.63
C GLU A 366 0.96 15.97 11.64
N LEU A 367 0.73 14.69 11.32
CA LEU A 367 0.18 13.72 12.28
C LEU A 367 1.14 13.45 13.45
N ARG A 368 2.44 13.36 13.17
CA ARG A 368 3.47 13.25 14.23
C ARG A 368 3.40 14.45 15.14
N ARG A 369 3.28 15.68 14.61
CA ARG A 369 3.07 16.88 15.43
C ARG A 369 1.82 16.79 16.30
N LEU A 370 0.74 16.19 15.79
CA LEU A 370 -0.52 16.06 16.52
C LEU A 370 -0.47 15.02 17.65
N PHE A 371 0.28 13.93 17.50
CA PHE A 371 0.26 12.79 18.43
C PHE A 371 1.57 12.52 19.17
N ASP A 372 2.72 12.90 18.64
CA ASP A 372 4.00 12.49 19.22
C ASP A 372 4.35 13.28 20.48
N VAL A 373 4.71 12.56 21.55
CA VAL A 373 5.05 13.17 22.84
C VAL A 373 6.24 14.14 22.75
N GLN A 374 7.22 13.89 21.88
CA GLN A 374 8.36 14.79 21.67
C GLN A 374 7.95 16.08 20.98
N ALA A 375 6.90 16.01 20.14
CA ALA A 375 6.29 17.17 19.48
C ALA A 375 5.17 17.82 20.31
N GLN A 376 5.09 17.53 21.62
CA GLN A 376 4.01 18.01 22.52
C GLN A 376 2.61 17.55 22.07
N GLY A 377 2.53 16.36 21.51
CA GLY A 377 1.33 15.75 20.98
C GLY A 377 0.20 15.59 21.99
N ARG A 378 -1.02 15.51 21.46
CA ARG A 378 -2.26 15.43 22.21
C ARG A 378 -2.64 13.99 22.49
N ARG A 379 -3.38 13.81 23.59
CA ARG A 379 -3.96 12.52 23.97
C ARG A 379 -5.09 12.13 23.02
N ASP A 380 -5.25 10.82 22.78
CA ASP A 380 -6.20 10.22 21.83
C ASP A 380 -7.62 10.78 21.99
N GLY A 381 -8.17 10.75 23.20
CA GLY A 381 -9.53 11.23 23.49
C GLY A 381 -9.73 12.74 23.32
N SER A 382 -8.65 13.52 23.22
CA SER A 382 -8.71 14.99 23.04
C SER A 382 -8.67 15.41 21.57
N VAL A 383 -8.31 14.51 20.66
CA VAL A 383 -8.22 14.82 19.23
C VAL A 383 -9.60 14.68 18.59
N THR A 384 -9.98 15.66 17.80
CA THR A 384 -11.31 15.80 17.20
C THR A 384 -11.22 15.88 15.68
N ARG A 385 -12.37 15.79 15.01
CA ARG A 385 -12.47 16.03 13.56
C ARG A 385 -11.84 17.36 13.15
N ASP A 386 -12.08 18.42 13.92
CA ASP A 386 -11.62 19.76 13.60
C ASP A 386 -10.09 19.86 13.60
N ASP A 387 -9.42 19.07 14.43
CA ASP A 387 -7.96 18.98 14.43
C ASP A 387 -7.43 18.41 13.10
N TYR A 388 -8.10 17.40 12.53
CA TYR A 388 -7.75 16.85 11.21
C TYR A 388 -8.06 17.84 10.07
N VAL A 389 -9.18 18.58 10.17
CA VAL A 389 -9.50 19.63 9.21
C VAL A 389 -8.42 20.72 9.22
N ALA A 390 -8.08 21.23 10.40
CA ALA A 390 -7.04 22.26 10.57
C ALA A 390 -5.67 21.78 10.06
N LEU A 391 -5.33 20.52 10.37
CA LEU A 391 -4.12 19.86 9.87
C LEU A 391 -4.05 19.90 8.34
N VAL A 392 -5.12 19.46 7.66
CA VAL A 392 -5.14 19.43 6.19
C VAL A 392 -5.16 20.85 5.60
N GLN A 393 -5.81 21.82 6.25
CA GLN A 393 -5.79 23.23 5.82
C GLN A 393 -4.36 23.81 5.84
N GLN A 394 -3.63 23.61 6.93
CA GLN A 394 -2.24 24.05 7.06
C GLN A 394 -1.35 23.35 6.03
N MET A 395 -1.44 22.03 5.95
CA MET A 395 -0.71 21.22 4.96
C MET A 395 -0.97 21.69 3.52
N ALA A 396 -2.22 22.02 3.16
CA ALA A 396 -2.56 22.50 1.83
C ALA A 396 -1.86 23.83 1.49
N ALA A 397 -1.85 24.77 2.44
CA ALA A 397 -1.19 26.07 2.28
C ALA A 397 0.33 25.92 2.17
N ASP A 398 0.94 25.16 3.09
CA ASP A 398 2.38 24.97 3.14
C ASP A 398 2.92 24.19 1.95
N PHE A 399 2.19 23.15 1.52
CA PHE A 399 2.54 22.37 0.36
C PHE A 399 2.50 23.22 -0.91
N LEU A 400 1.42 23.99 -1.12
CA LEU A 400 1.31 24.88 -2.29
C LEU A 400 2.42 25.93 -2.30
N ALA A 401 2.73 26.53 -1.15
CA ALA A 401 3.83 27.49 -1.01
C ALA A 401 5.20 26.85 -1.32
N GLY A 402 5.41 25.59 -0.97
CA GLY A 402 6.61 24.83 -1.32
C GLY A 402 6.70 24.54 -2.82
N VAL A 403 5.63 24.02 -3.43
CA VAL A 403 5.54 23.71 -4.87
C VAL A 403 5.75 24.96 -5.73
N GLN A 404 5.20 26.10 -5.32
CA GLN A 404 5.33 27.38 -6.02
C GLN A 404 6.77 27.93 -6.05
N GLN A 405 7.70 27.36 -5.29
CA GLN A 405 9.13 27.68 -5.39
C GLN A 405 9.87 26.91 -6.50
N ASN A 406 9.16 26.06 -7.25
CA ASN A 406 9.67 25.31 -8.40
C ASN A 406 10.92 24.45 -8.07
N PRO A 407 10.76 23.39 -7.25
CA PRO A 407 11.85 22.51 -6.84
C PRO A 407 12.66 21.94 -8.01
N ARG A 408 12.01 21.56 -9.12
CA ARG A 408 12.69 21.01 -10.31
C ARG A 408 13.71 21.99 -10.90
N VAL A 409 13.34 23.26 -11.09
CA VAL A 409 14.27 24.25 -11.67
C VAL A 409 15.35 24.64 -10.65
N GLN A 410 15.06 24.56 -9.35
CA GLN A 410 16.08 24.79 -8.30
C GLN A 410 17.22 23.76 -8.28
N ILE A 411 16.98 22.52 -8.76
CA ILE A 411 18.07 21.54 -8.95
C ILE A 411 19.13 22.11 -9.89
N LEU A 412 18.70 22.77 -10.97
CA LEU A 412 19.58 23.32 -12.01
C LEU A 412 20.19 24.66 -11.60
N ALA A 413 19.54 25.41 -10.72
CA ALA A 413 19.93 26.77 -10.36
C ALA A 413 21.18 26.88 -9.47
N ASN A 414 21.54 25.82 -8.75
CA ASN A 414 22.70 25.84 -7.85
C ASN A 414 23.89 25.05 -8.44
N PRO A 415 25.03 25.69 -8.75
CA PRO A 415 26.18 25.01 -9.35
C PRO A 415 26.87 24.04 -8.36
N PHE A 416 26.89 24.31 -7.06
CA PHE A 416 27.70 23.51 -6.12
C PHE A 416 27.23 22.04 -5.95
N PRO A 417 25.93 21.74 -5.78
CA PRO A 417 25.45 20.36 -5.77
C PRO A 417 25.69 19.64 -7.10
N ASN A 418 25.63 20.35 -8.23
CA ASN A 418 25.91 19.77 -9.55
C ASN A 418 27.39 19.36 -9.68
N LEU A 419 28.30 20.14 -9.09
CA LEU A 419 29.70 19.72 -8.97
C LEU A 419 29.86 18.50 -8.03
N LYS A 420 29.15 18.45 -6.89
CA LYS A 420 29.17 17.28 -5.99
C LYS A 420 28.74 15.98 -6.69
N MET A 421 27.76 16.05 -7.60
CA MET A 421 27.31 14.90 -8.41
C MET A 421 28.40 14.35 -9.35
N LEU A 422 29.39 15.17 -9.75
CA LEU A 422 30.50 14.72 -10.60
C LEU A 422 31.52 13.87 -9.83
N TRP A 423 31.58 14.01 -8.50
CA TRP A 423 32.60 13.37 -7.67
C TRP A 423 32.06 12.32 -6.69
N SER A 424 30.74 12.25 -6.49
CA SER A 424 30.11 11.24 -5.65
C SER A 424 29.30 10.25 -6.49
N SER A 425 29.57 8.96 -6.34
CA SER A 425 28.79 7.90 -6.99
C SER A 425 27.43 7.64 -6.35
N SER A 426 27.17 8.16 -5.15
CA SER A 426 25.93 7.97 -4.39
C SER A 426 25.04 9.21 -4.33
N TYR A 427 25.53 10.37 -4.78
CA TYR A 427 24.77 11.62 -4.79
C TYR A 427 24.26 11.93 -6.19
N SER A 428 22.94 12.01 -6.36
CA SER A 428 22.29 12.23 -7.66
C SER A 428 21.30 13.40 -7.64
N ARG A 429 20.70 13.72 -8.80
CA ARG A 429 19.62 14.71 -8.89
C ARG A 429 18.42 14.29 -8.04
N THR A 430 18.21 12.99 -7.86
CA THR A 430 17.18 12.44 -6.96
C THR A 430 17.48 12.74 -5.50
N THR A 431 18.72 12.53 -5.05
CA THR A 431 19.12 12.90 -3.68
C THR A 431 18.92 14.39 -3.43
N ARG A 432 19.30 15.23 -4.42
CA ARG A 432 19.11 16.67 -4.35
C ARG A 432 17.64 17.06 -4.30
N LEU A 433 16.79 16.39 -5.08
CA LEU A 433 15.35 16.61 -5.08
C LEU A 433 14.74 16.29 -3.70
N GLY A 434 15.19 15.20 -3.06
CA GLY A 434 14.85 14.86 -1.68
C GLY A 434 15.18 15.95 -0.67
N GLU A 435 16.40 16.51 -0.75
CA GLU A 435 16.82 17.66 0.09
C GLU A 435 15.94 18.89 -0.14
N LEU A 436 15.45 19.11 -1.37
CA LEU A 436 14.56 20.23 -1.68
C LEU A 436 13.15 19.99 -1.13
N TYR A 437 12.65 18.77 -1.08
CA TYR A 437 11.39 18.47 -0.39
C TYR A 437 11.48 18.80 1.09
N GLU A 438 12.56 18.38 1.77
CA GLU A 438 12.81 18.73 3.17
C GLU A 438 12.87 20.24 3.37
N LYS A 439 13.61 20.95 2.51
CA LYS A 439 13.83 22.40 2.65
C LYS A 439 12.61 23.26 2.28
N LEU A 440 11.81 22.86 1.30
CA LEU A 440 10.77 23.72 0.73
C LEU A 440 9.37 23.37 1.24
N ILE A 441 9.17 22.12 1.67
CA ILE A 441 7.89 21.56 2.08
C ILE A 441 7.97 21.17 3.56
N TYR A 442 8.80 20.19 3.93
CA TYR A 442 8.74 19.58 5.28
C TYR A 442 9.33 20.45 6.40
N SER A 443 10.14 21.46 6.09
CA SER A 443 10.62 22.44 7.07
C SER A 443 9.54 23.43 7.51
N ARG A 444 8.37 23.41 6.86
CA ARG A 444 7.23 24.27 7.20
C ARG A 444 6.37 23.69 8.33
N VAL A 445 6.46 22.39 8.57
CA VAL A 445 5.82 21.73 9.70
C VAL A 445 6.40 22.29 11.00
N GLU A 446 5.52 22.82 11.86
CA GLU A 446 5.88 23.44 13.14
C GLU A 446 6.04 22.38 14.24
N ASP A 447 7.05 21.51 14.10
CA ASP A 447 7.38 20.45 15.07
C ASP A 447 8.77 20.65 15.71
N ASP A 448 9.21 19.67 16.50
CA ASP A 448 10.51 19.62 17.19
C ASP A 448 11.74 19.54 16.25
N LYS A 449 11.53 19.53 14.93
CA LYS A 449 12.58 19.34 13.90
C LYS A 449 12.57 20.42 12.83
N GLN A 450 12.03 21.60 13.13
CA GLN A 450 11.92 22.69 12.17
C GLN A 450 13.30 23.14 11.66
N GLY A 451 13.55 22.94 10.36
CA GLY A 451 14.82 23.30 9.71
C GLY A 451 15.98 22.31 9.93
N GLU A 452 15.75 21.22 10.68
CA GLU A 452 16.72 20.14 10.84
C GLU A 452 16.59 19.07 9.74
N VAL A 453 17.61 18.21 9.63
CA VAL A 453 17.54 17.03 8.77
C VAL A 453 16.58 16.02 9.40
N ARG A 454 15.66 15.50 8.58
CA ARG A 454 14.69 14.50 9.02
C ARG A 454 15.15 13.09 8.65
N TRP A 455 15.30 12.24 9.65
CA TRP A 455 15.62 10.82 9.47
C TRP A 455 14.36 9.98 9.57
N ILE A 456 14.20 9.00 8.68
CA ILE A 456 12.96 8.22 8.61
C ILE A 456 12.72 7.37 9.87
N ASP A 457 13.79 6.89 10.51
CA ASP A 457 13.76 6.15 11.77
C ASP A 457 13.37 7.01 12.97
N GLU A 458 13.56 8.33 12.87
CA GLU A 458 13.12 9.30 13.88
C GLU A 458 11.67 9.77 13.65
N CYS A 459 11.02 9.34 12.55
CA CYS A 459 9.64 9.71 12.25
C CYS A 459 8.59 8.82 12.95
N VAL A 460 9.00 7.83 13.77
CA VAL A 460 8.06 7.02 14.58
C VAL A 460 7.23 7.94 15.48
N VAL A 461 5.93 7.67 15.57
CA VAL A 461 5.00 8.43 16.42
C VAL A 461 4.80 7.69 17.73
N ASN A 462 5.20 8.30 18.84
CA ASN A 462 5.01 7.79 20.19
C ASN A 462 3.93 8.61 20.91
N PRO A 463 2.69 8.09 21.02
CA PRO A 463 1.60 8.83 21.64
C PRO A 463 1.84 9.01 23.16
N PRO A 464 1.26 10.05 23.80
CA PRO A 464 1.53 10.33 25.22
C PRO A 464 1.08 9.20 26.15
N GLU A 465 0.11 8.38 25.74
CA GLU A 465 -0.34 7.21 26.51
C GLU A 465 0.67 6.05 26.48
N GLN A 466 1.50 5.96 25.44
CA GLN A 466 2.46 4.87 25.22
C GLN A 466 3.77 5.43 24.63
N PRO A 467 4.57 6.14 25.45
CA PRO A 467 5.66 6.99 24.95
C PRO A 467 6.90 6.25 24.42
N ARG A 468 6.97 4.91 24.52
CA ARG A 468 8.16 4.13 24.13
C ARG A 468 7.90 2.80 23.40
N ASP A 469 6.69 2.25 23.51
CA ASP A 469 6.41 0.88 23.05
C ASP A 469 5.24 0.80 22.06
N PHE A 470 4.77 1.93 21.52
CA PHE A 470 3.65 1.95 20.59
C PHE A 470 4.04 1.34 19.23
N VAL A 471 3.32 0.30 18.83
CA VAL A 471 3.46 -0.35 17.52
C VAL A 471 2.10 -0.26 16.81
N PRO A 472 1.98 0.53 15.73
CA PRO A 472 0.70 0.73 15.03
C PRO A 472 -0.06 -0.58 14.75
N ARG A 473 0.60 -1.59 14.15
CA ARG A 473 0.01 -2.90 13.87
C ARG A 473 -0.61 -3.61 15.08
N ARG A 474 -0.03 -3.42 16.27
CA ARG A 474 -0.42 -4.12 17.50
C ARG A 474 -1.40 -3.30 18.33
N ASP A 475 -1.23 -1.99 18.37
CA ASP A 475 -1.85 -1.15 19.40
C ASP A 475 -2.96 -0.24 18.84
N ASN A 476 -3.00 -0.01 17.52
CA ASN A 476 -4.02 0.87 16.91
C ASN A 476 -5.44 0.44 17.23
N TRP A 477 -5.72 -0.87 17.37
CA TRP A 477 -7.09 -1.35 17.57
C TRP A 477 -7.79 -0.75 18.78
N LYS A 478 -7.05 -0.41 19.86
CA LYS A 478 -7.59 0.23 21.08
C LYS A 478 -7.87 1.72 20.94
N ARG A 479 -7.23 2.39 19.98
CA ARG A 479 -7.28 3.85 19.82
C ARG A 479 -8.56 4.29 19.14
N ARG A 480 -9.09 5.46 19.49
CA ARG A 480 -10.15 6.12 18.72
C ARG A 480 -9.58 6.79 17.47
N CYS A 481 -8.47 7.51 17.62
CA CYS A 481 -7.72 8.11 16.53
C CYS A 481 -6.49 7.26 16.22
N LYS A 482 -6.53 6.59 15.08
CA LYS A 482 -5.48 5.71 14.57
C LYS A 482 -4.25 6.52 14.20
N ILE A 483 -3.09 5.92 14.43
CA ILE A 483 -1.81 6.45 13.99
C ILE A 483 -1.34 5.53 12.86
N PRO A 484 -1.34 6.00 11.61
CA PRO A 484 -1.11 5.13 10.47
C PRO A 484 0.34 4.66 10.35
N GLU A 485 0.56 3.48 9.77
CA GLU A 485 1.87 3.12 9.22
C GLU A 485 2.09 3.85 7.90
N LEU A 486 3.20 4.59 7.79
CA LEU A 486 3.62 5.20 6.53
C LEU A 486 4.49 4.23 5.72
N ILE A 487 4.06 3.93 4.50
CA ILE A 487 4.80 3.12 3.54
C ILE A 487 5.13 3.99 2.31
N LEU A 488 6.41 4.19 2.04
CA LEU A 488 6.90 4.85 0.83
C LEU A 488 7.41 3.78 -0.14
N ASN A 489 6.69 3.56 -1.24
CA ASN A 489 7.02 2.50 -2.20
C ASN A 489 8.01 3.00 -3.27
N ALA A 490 9.00 2.18 -3.57
CA ALA A 490 9.98 2.33 -4.64
C ALA A 490 10.09 0.99 -5.39
N THR A 491 10.77 0.96 -6.52
CA THR A 491 10.99 -0.29 -7.28
C THR A 491 12.48 -0.59 -7.36
N SER A 492 12.84 -1.81 -6.99
CA SER A 492 14.21 -2.32 -7.15
C SER A 492 14.44 -2.68 -8.61
N LEU A 493 15.38 -1.99 -9.28
CA LEU A 493 15.78 -2.34 -10.65
C LEU A 493 16.55 -3.66 -10.72
N ASN A 494 17.05 -4.15 -9.58
CA ASN A 494 17.86 -5.34 -9.50
C ASN A 494 17.00 -6.62 -9.63
N SER A 495 15.82 -6.62 -9.02
CA SER A 495 14.90 -7.76 -8.95
C SER A 495 13.58 -7.50 -9.69
N GLY A 496 13.21 -6.23 -9.91
CA GLY A 496 11.89 -5.85 -10.39
C GLY A 496 10.81 -5.82 -9.29
N HIS A 497 11.16 -6.08 -8.02
CA HIS A 497 10.20 -6.12 -6.91
C HIS A 497 9.94 -4.75 -6.28
N ASN A 498 8.85 -4.68 -5.51
CA ASN A 498 8.52 -3.52 -4.67
C ASN A 498 9.49 -3.41 -3.49
N TRP A 499 10.14 -2.25 -3.37
CA TRP A 499 10.97 -1.87 -2.23
C TRP A 499 10.19 -0.87 -1.38
N GLN A 500 10.11 -1.10 -0.08
CA GLN A 500 9.36 -0.25 0.83
C GLN A 500 10.31 0.42 1.84
N PHE A 501 10.04 1.68 2.13
CA PHE A 501 10.58 2.37 3.29
C PHE A 501 9.46 2.64 4.28
N THR A 502 9.69 2.27 5.54
CA THR A 502 8.84 2.65 6.68
C THR A 502 9.70 3.35 7.73
N ALA A 503 9.08 3.80 8.84
CA ALA A 503 9.81 4.36 9.97
C ALA A 503 10.64 3.33 10.75
N THR A 504 10.42 2.02 10.56
CA THR A 504 11.11 0.99 11.37
C THR A 504 11.96 0.01 10.56
N TRP A 505 11.68 -0.14 9.26
CA TRP A 505 12.38 -1.07 8.38
C TRP A 505 12.35 -0.61 6.92
N MET A 506 13.25 -1.19 6.12
CA MET A 506 13.27 -1.06 4.66
C MET A 506 13.53 -2.41 3.98
N GLY A 507 13.13 -2.56 2.72
CA GLY A 507 13.46 -3.72 1.88
C GLY A 507 12.28 -4.24 1.05
N GLU A 508 12.43 -5.43 0.47
CA GLU A 508 11.39 -6.02 -0.37
C GLU A 508 10.34 -6.79 0.43
N SER A 509 9.09 -6.66 -0.02
CA SER A 509 7.94 -7.38 0.53
C SER A 509 8.07 -8.89 0.28
N PRO A 510 7.83 -9.75 1.28
CA PRO A 510 7.80 -11.20 1.09
C PRO A 510 6.48 -11.71 0.52
N LEU A 511 5.44 -10.89 0.46
CA LEU A 511 4.08 -11.30 0.06
C LEU A 511 3.78 -11.09 -1.42
N GLN A 512 4.55 -10.23 -2.09
CA GLN A 512 4.21 -9.74 -3.43
C GLN A 512 5.00 -10.44 -4.56
N VAL A 513 5.88 -11.39 -4.21
CA VAL A 513 6.65 -12.16 -5.19
C VAL A 513 5.97 -13.52 -5.36
N ASN A 514 5.63 -13.89 -6.59
CA ASN A 514 5.14 -15.24 -6.89
C ASN A 514 6.32 -16.11 -7.35
N PRO A 515 6.78 -17.07 -6.53
CA PRO A 515 7.95 -17.88 -6.86
C PRO A 515 7.75 -18.83 -8.04
N GLU A 516 6.50 -19.13 -8.44
CA GLU A 516 6.21 -20.00 -9.59
C GLU A 516 6.61 -19.35 -10.92
N ILE A 517 6.53 -18.02 -10.99
CA ILE A 517 6.83 -17.24 -12.20
C ILE A 517 8.03 -16.31 -12.04
N ASP A 518 8.54 -16.16 -10.82
CA ASP A 518 9.64 -15.26 -10.48
C ASP A 518 10.75 -15.99 -9.70
N GLY A 519 11.82 -16.32 -10.42
CA GLY A 519 13.04 -16.93 -9.85
C GLY A 519 14.11 -15.93 -9.41
N ASN A 520 13.81 -14.63 -9.37
CA ASN A 520 14.79 -13.62 -9.00
C ASN A 520 15.14 -13.67 -7.51
N ALA A 521 16.38 -13.28 -7.18
CA ALA A 521 16.78 -13.13 -5.80
C ALA A 521 15.98 -12.01 -5.12
N ARG A 522 15.45 -12.30 -3.92
CA ARG A 522 14.71 -11.32 -3.10
C ARG A 522 15.64 -10.63 -2.10
N TYR A 523 15.60 -9.31 -2.07
CA TYR A 523 16.32 -8.49 -1.10
C TYR A 523 15.48 -8.29 0.16
N ARG A 524 15.62 -9.23 1.11
CA ARG A 524 14.84 -9.29 2.36
C ARG A 524 14.89 -7.97 3.13
N ARG A 525 13.75 -7.59 3.70
CA ARG A 525 13.63 -6.47 4.63
C ARG A 525 14.38 -6.66 5.94
N LEU A 526 14.83 -5.54 6.49
CA LEU A 526 15.57 -5.43 7.74
C LEU A 526 15.16 -4.18 8.50
N HIS A 527 15.31 -4.21 9.82
CA HIS A 527 15.23 -3.01 10.64
C HIS A 527 16.45 -2.13 10.41
N TYR A 528 16.30 -0.81 10.56
CA TYR A 528 17.42 0.12 10.38
C TYR A 528 18.59 -0.17 11.33
N THR A 529 18.30 -0.67 12.54
CA THR A 529 19.31 -1.08 13.53
C THR A 529 20.10 -2.34 13.13
N GLU A 530 19.60 -3.11 12.15
CA GLU A 530 20.27 -4.29 11.61
C GLU A 530 21.08 -3.97 10.35
N ALA A 531 20.92 -2.77 9.78
CA ALA A 531 21.63 -2.34 8.59
C ALA A 531 23.11 -2.08 8.90
N PRO A 532 24.00 -1.97 7.90
CA PRO A 532 25.34 -1.42 8.11
C PRO A 532 25.26 0.02 8.66
N GLU A 533 26.25 0.45 9.44
CA GLU A 533 26.24 1.76 10.13
C GLU A 533 25.96 2.96 9.21
N CYS A 534 26.44 2.91 7.97
CA CYS A 534 26.19 3.95 6.96
C CYS A 534 24.73 4.05 6.48
N LEU A 535 23.93 3.01 6.73
CA LEU A 535 22.52 2.88 6.36
C LEU A 535 21.59 2.76 7.59
N HIS A 536 22.12 2.86 8.82
CA HIS A 536 21.31 3.00 10.02
C HIS A 536 20.37 4.21 9.95
N LYS A 537 20.78 5.26 9.26
CA LYS A 537 20.01 6.50 9.11
C LYS A 537 19.80 6.83 7.63
N VAL A 538 18.55 6.76 7.20
CA VAL A 538 18.12 7.17 5.85
C VAL A 538 17.31 8.45 5.98
N ARG A 539 17.67 9.49 5.21
CA ARG A 539 16.89 10.74 5.20
C ARG A 539 15.49 10.49 4.64
N LEU A 540 14.48 11.10 5.26
CA LEU A 540 13.09 11.04 4.78
C LEU A 540 13.01 11.51 3.32
N GLY A 541 13.67 12.62 2.97
CA GLY A 541 13.73 13.12 1.61
C GLY A 541 14.39 12.15 0.62
N THR A 542 15.33 11.30 1.07
CA THR A 542 15.92 10.25 0.22
C THR A 542 14.93 9.12 -0.04
N ALA A 543 14.18 8.67 0.96
CA ALA A 543 13.12 7.67 0.76
C ALA A 543 12.00 8.19 -0.16
N VAL A 544 11.55 9.44 0.06
CA VAL A 544 10.58 10.11 -0.82
C VAL A 544 11.14 10.29 -2.23
N GLY A 545 12.41 10.69 -2.36
CA GLY A 545 13.10 10.82 -3.64
C GLY A 545 13.21 9.49 -4.38
N ALA A 546 13.45 8.37 -3.68
CA ALA A 546 13.48 7.04 -4.28
C ALA A 546 12.10 6.70 -4.86
N SER A 547 11.05 7.01 -4.10
CA SER A 547 9.67 6.83 -4.53
C SER A 547 9.26 7.72 -5.71
N SER A 548 9.92 8.87 -5.94
CA SER A 548 9.54 9.86 -6.98
C SER A 548 10.52 9.98 -8.16
N CYS A 549 11.55 9.13 -8.24
CA CYS A 549 12.55 9.20 -9.30
C CYS A 549 12.13 8.45 -10.58
N VAL A 550 11.29 9.14 -11.36
CA VAL A 550 10.76 8.61 -12.64
C VAL A 550 11.91 8.22 -13.59
N PRO A 551 11.96 6.96 -14.07
CA PRO A 551 12.99 6.49 -15.00
C PRO A 551 13.12 7.37 -16.25
N GLY A 552 14.36 7.65 -16.64
CA GLY A 552 14.68 8.50 -17.78
C GLY A 552 14.70 10.01 -17.48
N LEU A 553 14.07 10.46 -16.38
CA LEU A 553 14.11 11.85 -15.93
C LEU A 553 15.13 12.08 -14.81
N PHE A 554 15.23 11.12 -13.88
CA PHE A 554 16.10 11.17 -12.71
C PHE A 554 16.98 9.92 -12.60
N GLU A 555 18.13 10.02 -11.94
CA GLU A 555 18.97 8.84 -11.68
C GLU A 555 18.42 7.99 -10.52
N PRO A 556 18.52 6.65 -10.58
CA PRO A 556 18.13 5.79 -9.46
C PRO A 556 18.91 6.12 -8.18
N ILE A 557 18.28 5.93 -7.01
CA ILE A 557 18.99 5.94 -5.74
C ILE A 557 19.78 4.64 -5.59
N ALA A 558 21.04 4.75 -5.16
CA ALA A 558 21.92 3.61 -4.94
C ALA A 558 22.11 3.37 -3.44
N LEU A 559 21.78 2.16 -2.97
CA LEU A 559 22.14 1.66 -1.65
C LEU A 559 23.28 0.66 -1.82
N ASP A 560 24.48 1.05 -1.39
CA ASP A 560 25.70 0.24 -1.48
C ASP A 560 26.02 -0.41 -0.13
N GLY A 561 26.61 -1.60 -0.16
CA GLY A 561 27.04 -2.32 1.04
C GLY A 561 25.93 -2.97 1.88
N LEU A 562 24.67 -2.91 1.43
CA LEU A 562 23.55 -3.55 2.14
C LEU A 562 23.53 -5.07 1.96
N PHE A 563 23.91 -5.56 0.78
CA PHE A 563 24.01 -6.98 0.45
C PHE A 563 25.38 -7.29 -0.16
N PRO A 564 25.91 -8.52 0.03
CA PRO A 564 27.19 -8.92 -0.55
C PRO A 564 27.25 -8.70 -2.05
N ASP A 565 28.29 -8.00 -2.50
CA ASP A 565 28.57 -7.70 -3.92
C ASP A 565 27.41 -7.10 -4.73
N THR A 566 26.42 -6.51 -4.05
CA THR A 566 25.20 -6.01 -4.67
C THR A 566 25.00 -4.53 -4.34
N MET A 567 24.84 -3.72 -5.39
CA MET A 567 24.38 -2.34 -5.28
C MET A 567 22.90 -2.29 -5.64
N VAL A 568 22.05 -2.04 -4.65
CA VAL A 568 20.60 -1.92 -4.86
C VAL A 568 20.31 -0.58 -5.52
N ARG A 569 19.57 -0.58 -6.63
CA ARG A 569 19.16 0.62 -7.35
C ARG A 569 17.65 0.76 -7.33
N LEU A 570 17.20 1.87 -6.77
CA LEU A 570 15.79 2.16 -6.55
C LEU A 570 15.31 3.24 -7.52
N VAL A 571 14.16 2.99 -8.14
CA VAL A 571 13.42 3.94 -8.96
C VAL A 571 12.02 4.20 -8.40
N ASP A 572 11.29 5.13 -9.01
CA ASP A 572 9.89 5.44 -8.69
C ASP A 572 9.06 4.15 -8.51
N GLY A 573 8.30 4.09 -7.41
CA GLY A 573 7.49 2.92 -7.06
C GLY A 573 6.39 2.61 -8.08
N GLY A 574 6.02 3.60 -8.90
CA GLY A 574 5.00 3.45 -9.93
C GLY A 574 5.38 2.54 -11.08
N VAL A 575 6.65 2.10 -11.16
CA VAL A 575 7.07 1.04 -12.07
C VAL A 575 6.47 -0.32 -11.67
N TYR A 576 6.37 -0.59 -10.37
CA TYR A 576 5.78 -1.82 -9.83
C TYR A 576 4.29 -1.66 -9.52
N ASP A 577 3.95 -0.66 -8.70
CA ASP A 577 2.60 -0.38 -8.22
C ASP A 577 2.44 1.14 -8.11
N ASN A 578 1.74 1.74 -9.07
CA ASN A 578 1.56 3.19 -9.08
C ASN A 578 0.44 3.67 -8.16
N GLN A 579 -0.47 2.78 -7.78
CA GLN A 579 -1.63 3.08 -6.95
C GLN A 579 -1.31 2.95 -5.46
N GLY A 580 -0.28 2.18 -5.10
CA GLY A 580 0.10 1.89 -3.71
C GLY A 580 -0.78 0.81 -3.06
N ILE A 581 -1.57 0.08 -3.84
CA ILE A 581 -2.51 -0.95 -3.35
C ILE A 581 -1.78 -2.11 -2.71
N ALA A 582 -0.64 -2.52 -3.27
CA ALA A 582 0.09 -3.70 -2.86
C ALA A 582 0.55 -3.56 -1.39
N GLY A 583 1.02 -2.38 -0.99
CA GLY A 583 1.37 -2.08 0.41
C GLY A 583 0.18 -2.17 1.37
N LEU A 584 -1.03 -1.80 0.95
CA LEU A 584 -2.23 -1.91 1.78
C LEU A 584 -2.67 -3.37 1.96
N LEU A 585 -2.64 -4.16 0.88
CA LEU A 585 -2.97 -5.59 0.93
C LEU A 585 -1.97 -6.35 1.81
N GLU A 586 -0.69 -6.02 1.72
CA GLU A 586 0.35 -6.59 2.58
C GLU A 586 0.09 -6.31 4.07
N GLN A 587 -0.42 -5.12 4.40
CA GLN A 587 -0.78 -4.78 5.77
C GLN A 587 -2.16 -5.31 6.19
N GLU A 588 -2.76 -6.20 5.40
CA GLU A 588 -4.05 -6.84 5.69
C GLU A 588 -5.18 -5.80 5.88
N CYS A 589 -5.12 -4.68 5.15
CA CYS A 589 -6.20 -3.70 5.12
C CYS A 589 -7.43 -4.33 4.45
N THR A 590 -8.56 -4.28 5.15
CA THR A 590 -9.83 -4.87 4.67
C THR A 590 -10.76 -3.83 4.08
N LEU A 591 -10.47 -2.53 4.26
CA LEU A 591 -11.19 -1.42 3.66
C LEU A 591 -10.17 -0.51 2.97
N LEU A 592 -10.31 -0.31 1.66
CA LEU A 592 -9.33 0.45 0.87
C LEU A 592 -9.90 1.77 0.38
N LEU A 593 -9.22 2.88 0.68
CA LEU A 593 -9.46 4.19 0.08
C LEU A 593 -8.33 4.46 -0.91
N VAL A 594 -8.59 4.29 -2.20
CA VAL A 594 -7.58 4.43 -3.26
C VAL A 594 -7.79 5.74 -3.99
N SER A 595 -6.87 6.68 -3.80
CA SER A 595 -6.81 7.94 -4.56
C SER A 595 -5.83 7.79 -5.72
N ASP A 596 -6.35 7.64 -6.94
CA ASP A 596 -5.55 7.42 -8.14
C ASP A 596 -5.47 8.65 -9.05
N ALA A 597 -4.46 9.48 -8.83
CA ALA A 597 -4.11 10.64 -9.63
C ALA A 597 -2.96 10.37 -10.63
N SER A 598 -2.76 9.10 -11.02
CA SER A 598 -1.69 8.69 -11.92
C SER A 598 -1.85 9.23 -13.34
N GLY A 599 -0.73 9.31 -14.07
CA GLY A 599 -0.73 9.67 -15.49
C GLY A 599 -1.53 8.64 -16.28
N GLN A 600 -2.69 9.02 -16.80
CA GLN A 600 -3.56 8.11 -17.55
C GLN A 600 -3.25 8.18 -19.04
N LEU A 601 -3.32 7.03 -19.71
CA LEU A 601 -3.11 6.95 -21.15
C LEU A 601 -4.27 7.64 -21.87
N HIS A 602 -4.02 8.82 -22.44
CA HIS A 602 -5.01 9.51 -23.26
C HIS A 602 -5.06 8.96 -24.69
N THR A 603 -6.25 8.99 -25.29
CA THR A 603 -6.42 8.79 -26.74
C THR A 603 -5.59 9.81 -27.49
N ALA A 604 -4.78 9.36 -28.45
CA ALA A 604 -3.96 10.21 -29.30
C ALA A 604 -4.39 9.98 -30.75
N ALA A 605 -4.73 11.06 -31.46
CA ALA A 605 -5.05 10.99 -32.89
C ALA A 605 -3.83 10.53 -33.71
N ASP A 606 -2.63 11.01 -33.32
CA ASP A 606 -1.35 10.52 -33.80
C ASP A 606 -0.41 10.31 -32.61
N PRO A 607 -0.04 9.07 -32.24
CA PRO A 607 0.96 8.81 -31.21
C PRO A 607 2.39 9.20 -31.65
N GLY A 608 2.58 9.50 -32.93
CA GLY A 608 3.83 9.91 -33.58
C GLY A 608 4.70 8.73 -33.99
N GLY A 609 5.34 8.85 -35.17
CA GLY A 609 6.29 7.87 -35.70
C GLY A 609 7.71 7.98 -35.12
N GLY A 610 8.63 7.16 -35.65
CA GLY A 610 10.04 7.06 -35.21
C GLY A 610 10.24 6.05 -34.07
N VAL A 611 11.42 6.04 -33.43
CA VAL A 611 11.76 5.05 -32.39
C VAL A 611 11.35 5.52 -30.98
N LEU A 612 11.57 6.80 -30.66
CA LEU A 612 11.41 7.31 -29.29
C LEU A 612 9.95 7.42 -28.84
N LYS A 613 9.05 7.93 -29.69
CA LYS A 613 7.65 8.16 -29.32
C LYS A 613 6.89 6.84 -29.09
N PRO A 614 7.00 5.82 -29.97
CA PRO A 614 6.44 4.50 -29.69
C PRO A 614 7.00 3.86 -28.43
N LEU A 615 8.32 3.95 -28.15
CA LEU A 615 8.91 3.44 -26.91
C LEU A 615 8.25 4.02 -25.65
N LEU A 616 8.07 5.35 -25.60
CA LEU A 616 7.38 6.01 -24.50
C LEU A 616 5.89 5.61 -24.43
N ARG A 617 5.23 5.50 -25.58
CA ARG A 617 3.81 5.10 -25.66
C ARG A 617 3.60 3.66 -25.18
N THR A 618 4.51 2.74 -25.50
CA THR A 618 4.48 1.35 -25.02
C THR A 618 4.63 1.29 -23.51
N ASN A 619 5.54 2.06 -22.92
CA ASN A 619 5.66 2.13 -21.47
C ASN A 619 4.34 2.60 -20.82
N SER A 620 3.71 3.66 -21.35
CA SER A 620 2.42 4.12 -20.86
C SER A 620 1.30 3.09 -21.04
N ALA A 621 1.32 2.29 -22.11
CA ALA A 621 0.37 1.20 -22.32
C ALA A 621 0.55 0.05 -21.31
N LEU A 622 1.80 -0.32 -21.01
CA LEU A 622 2.12 -1.31 -19.96
C LEU A 622 1.64 -0.83 -18.59
N MET A 623 1.92 0.42 -18.22
CA MET A 623 1.45 1.01 -16.96
C MET A 623 -0.09 1.05 -16.87
N GLN A 624 -0.78 1.34 -17.98
CA GLN A 624 -2.24 1.28 -18.02
C GLN A 624 -2.76 -0.16 -17.81
N ARG A 625 -2.06 -1.18 -18.33
CA ARG A 625 -2.41 -2.60 -18.12
C ARG A 625 -2.21 -3.03 -16.68
N VAL A 626 -1.11 -2.61 -16.04
CA VAL A 626 -0.83 -2.87 -14.62
C VAL A 626 -1.93 -2.25 -13.75
N ARG A 627 -2.24 -0.97 -13.96
CA ARG A 627 -3.34 -0.26 -13.30
C ARG A 627 -4.67 -1.01 -13.41
N GLY A 628 -5.04 -1.44 -14.63
CA GLY A 628 -6.27 -2.21 -14.85
C GLY A 628 -6.26 -3.56 -14.13
N SER A 629 -5.10 -4.23 -14.07
CA SER A 629 -4.97 -5.51 -13.37
C SER A 629 -5.19 -5.37 -11.86
N GLN A 630 -4.63 -4.32 -11.25
CA GLN A 630 -4.82 -4.07 -9.81
C GLN A 630 -6.27 -3.70 -9.47
N TYR A 631 -6.94 -2.95 -10.34
CA TYR A 631 -8.35 -2.64 -10.15
C TYR A 631 -9.23 -3.90 -10.19
N GLU A 632 -8.98 -4.81 -11.13
CA GLU A 632 -9.69 -6.09 -11.19
C GLU A 632 -9.36 -7.01 -10.01
N ASP A 633 -8.12 -6.98 -9.48
CA ASP A 633 -7.75 -7.70 -8.26
C ASP A 633 -8.55 -7.22 -7.04
N ILE A 634 -8.69 -5.90 -6.84
CA ILE A 634 -9.54 -5.34 -5.77
C ILE A 634 -10.99 -5.81 -5.92
N LYS A 635 -11.54 -5.81 -7.15
CA LYS A 635 -12.90 -6.29 -7.41
C LYS A 635 -13.05 -7.78 -7.11
N ALA A 636 -12.07 -8.60 -7.51
CA ALA A 636 -12.05 -10.02 -7.18
C ALA A 636 -12.02 -10.24 -5.67
N ARG A 637 -11.15 -9.53 -4.95
CA ARG A 637 -11.05 -9.60 -3.49
C ARG A 637 -12.33 -9.17 -2.78
N LYS A 638 -13.02 -8.14 -3.26
CA LYS A 638 -14.34 -7.72 -2.77
C LYS A 638 -15.42 -8.78 -3.00
N ARG A 639 -15.47 -9.40 -4.19
CA ARG A 639 -16.39 -10.52 -4.47
C ARG A 639 -16.11 -11.75 -3.61
N SER A 640 -14.84 -11.98 -3.27
CA SER A 640 -14.41 -13.04 -2.37
C SER A 640 -14.45 -12.66 -0.88
N SER A 641 -15.13 -11.57 -0.49
CA SER A 641 -15.26 -11.07 0.90
C SER A 641 -13.94 -10.87 1.68
N LEU A 642 -12.78 -10.91 1.02
CA LEU A 642 -11.50 -10.53 1.61
C LEU A 642 -11.44 -9.02 1.88
N LEU A 643 -11.93 -8.24 0.91
CA LEU A 643 -12.15 -6.81 1.09
C LEU A 643 -13.59 -6.57 1.51
N ARG A 644 -13.75 -5.93 2.66
CA ARG A 644 -15.05 -5.52 3.19
C ARG A 644 -15.67 -4.44 2.33
N ASP A 645 -14.87 -3.48 1.87
CA ASP A 645 -15.30 -2.46 0.93
C ASP A 645 -14.08 -1.75 0.32
N TYR A 646 -14.31 -0.97 -0.73
CA TYR A 646 -13.29 -0.07 -1.24
C TYR A 646 -13.91 1.15 -1.93
N VAL A 647 -13.16 2.26 -1.91
CA VAL A 647 -13.37 3.42 -2.76
C VAL A 647 -12.19 3.52 -3.70
N TYR A 648 -12.45 3.63 -5.00
CA TYR A 648 -11.43 3.87 -6.00
C TYR A 648 -11.80 5.11 -6.80
N ILE A 649 -11.03 6.19 -6.64
CA ILE A 649 -11.26 7.45 -7.36
C ILE A 649 -10.12 7.78 -8.31
N HIS A 650 -10.43 8.42 -9.44
CA HIS A 650 -9.40 8.83 -10.38
C HIS A 650 -9.74 10.06 -11.23
N LEU A 651 -8.72 10.67 -11.84
CA LEU A 651 -8.87 11.93 -12.60
C LEU A 651 -9.81 11.85 -13.82
N GLN A 652 -9.92 10.71 -14.50
CA GLN A 652 -10.89 10.52 -15.60
C GLN A 652 -12.30 10.11 -15.14
N GLN A 653 -12.61 10.06 -13.84
CA GLN A 653 -13.89 9.56 -13.35
C GLN A 653 -15.04 10.44 -13.84
N GLY A 654 -16.16 9.83 -14.25
CA GLY A 654 -17.30 10.56 -14.80
C GLY A 654 -17.11 11.15 -16.21
N LEU A 655 -15.95 10.92 -16.86
CA LEU A 655 -15.77 11.20 -18.28
C LEU A 655 -16.24 10.03 -19.14
N ASP A 656 -16.90 10.31 -20.25
CA ASP A 656 -17.35 9.28 -21.18
C ASP A 656 -16.26 8.86 -22.16
N GLY A 657 -16.21 7.57 -22.49
CA GLY A 657 -15.43 7.04 -23.61
C GLY A 657 -16.22 7.17 -24.91
N GLU A 658 -15.53 7.53 -26.00
CA GLU A 658 -16.11 7.59 -27.35
C GLU A 658 -15.64 6.38 -28.14
N THR A 659 -16.59 5.64 -28.73
CA THR A 659 -16.27 4.66 -29.78
C THR A 659 -16.20 5.38 -31.11
N LEU A 660 -15.07 5.25 -31.80
CA LEU A 660 -14.86 5.87 -33.10
C LEU A 660 -15.07 4.84 -34.21
N ASP A 661 -15.92 5.17 -35.17
CA ASP A 661 -16.03 4.43 -36.42
C ASP A 661 -14.86 4.80 -37.36
N TRP A 662 -14.39 3.83 -38.15
CA TRP A 662 -13.47 4.13 -39.23
C TRP A 662 -14.19 4.86 -40.37
N ILE A 663 -13.42 5.54 -41.23
CA ILE A 663 -13.95 6.22 -42.42
C ILE A 663 -14.68 5.17 -43.27
N ASP A 664 -15.93 5.48 -43.67
CA ASP A 664 -16.82 4.59 -44.43
C ASP A 664 -17.31 3.32 -43.70
N CYS A 665 -17.37 3.34 -42.36
CA CYS A 665 -18.02 2.29 -41.58
C CYS A 665 -19.51 2.14 -41.97
N LYS A 666 -19.88 0.96 -42.49
CA LYS A 666 -21.25 0.63 -42.92
C LYS A 666 -22.15 0.21 -41.75
N GLU A 667 -21.57 -0.40 -40.72
CA GLU A 667 -22.23 -0.81 -39.49
C GLU A 667 -21.85 0.16 -38.38
N ARG A 668 -22.37 1.39 -38.47
CA ARG A 668 -22.11 2.40 -37.44
C ARG A 668 -22.64 1.89 -36.11
N GLN A 669 -21.77 1.81 -35.10
CA GLN A 669 -22.25 1.57 -33.76
C GLN A 669 -23.12 2.76 -33.34
N ALA A 670 -24.25 2.49 -32.69
CA ALA A 670 -24.98 3.55 -32.01
C ALA A 670 -23.98 4.28 -31.11
N ALA A 671 -23.90 5.61 -31.21
CA ALA A 671 -23.03 6.42 -30.36
C ALA A 671 -23.18 5.88 -28.94
N GLY A 672 -22.09 5.33 -28.39
CA GLY A 672 -22.13 4.53 -27.16
C GLY A 672 -22.68 5.33 -25.98
N THR A 673 -22.61 4.75 -24.78
CA THR A 673 -23.13 5.27 -23.50
C THR A 673 -22.58 6.63 -23.04
N ALA A 674 -22.08 7.48 -23.94
CA ALA A 674 -21.80 8.89 -23.68
C ALA A 674 -23.06 9.59 -23.21
N THR A 675 -23.09 9.87 -21.91
CA THR A 675 -24.18 10.61 -21.31
C THR A 675 -24.21 12.02 -21.90
N LYS A 676 -25.37 12.47 -22.40
CA LYS A 676 -25.55 13.83 -22.96
C LYS A 676 -25.34 14.94 -21.91
N ASP A 677 -25.22 14.58 -20.63
CA ASP A 677 -24.97 15.51 -19.55
C ASP A 677 -23.58 16.17 -19.70
N PRO A 678 -23.48 17.50 -19.78
CA PRO A 678 -22.20 18.20 -19.80
C PRO A 678 -21.43 18.13 -18.48
N LYS A 679 -22.05 17.67 -17.39
CA LYS A 679 -21.45 17.54 -16.05
C LYS A 679 -21.16 16.09 -15.69
N THR A 680 -20.14 15.91 -14.87
CA THR A 680 -19.82 14.65 -14.21
C THR A 680 -20.86 14.34 -13.13
N PRO A 681 -20.97 13.08 -12.65
CA PRO A 681 -21.87 12.71 -11.55
C PRO A 681 -21.67 13.47 -10.23
N TYR A 682 -20.54 14.16 -10.09
CA TYR A 682 -20.17 14.98 -8.92
C TYR A 682 -20.17 16.49 -9.26
N GLY A 683 -20.88 16.91 -10.31
CA GLY A 683 -21.27 18.31 -10.55
C GLY A 683 -20.28 19.18 -11.34
N LEU A 684 -19.05 18.70 -11.60
CA LEU A 684 -18.06 19.44 -12.39
C LEU A 684 -18.30 19.28 -13.89
N ARG A 685 -18.05 20.32 -14.70
CA ARG A 685 -18.17 20.22 -16.16
C ARG A 685 -17.12 19.26 -16.73
N LYS A 686 -17.53 18.42 -17.68
CA LYS A 686 -16.66 17.40 -18.31
C LYS A 686 -15.53 18.02 -19.15
N ASP A 687 -15.75 19.18 -19.77
CA ASP A 687 -14.70 19.90 -20.52
C ASP A 687 -13.58 20.41 -19.60
N VAL A 688 -13.92 20.98 -18.44
CA VAL A 688 -12.98 21.35 -17.39
C VAL A 688 -12.26 20.11 -16.85
N GLN A 689 -13.01 19.06 -16.48
CA GLN A 689 -12.44 17.83 -15.91
C GLN A 689 -11.47 17.14 -16.87
N ARG A 690 -11.74 17.13 -18.18
CA ARG A 690 -10.78 16.62 -19.20
C ARG A 690 -9.46 17.37 -19.16
N LEU A 691 -9.49 18.70 -19.03
CA LEU A 691 -8.27 19.50 -18.93
C LEU A 691 -7.54 19.27 -17.60
N VAL A 692 -8.27 19.16 -16.48
CA VAL A 692 -7.70 18.82 -15.17
C VAL A 692 -7.01 17.45 -15.21
N ALA A 693 -7.64 16.44 -15.80
CA ALA A 693 -7.04 15.11 -15.98
C ALA A 693 -5.80 15.13 -16.89
N GLY A 694 -5.77 16.06 -17.85
CA GLY A 694 -4.65 16.28 -18.77
C GLY A 694 -3.52 17.17 -18.23
N ILE A 695 -3.62 17.68 -17.00
CA ILE A 695 -2.53 18.45 -16.38
C ILE A 695 -1.27 17.57 -16.35
N ARG A 696 -0.11 18.20 -16.59
CA ARG A 696 1.20 17.53 -16.64
C ARG A 696 1.55 16.83 -15.31
N THR A 697 2.23 15.69 -15.42
CA THR A 697 2.88 15.00 -14.29
C THR A 697 4.32 15.51 -14.15
N ASP A 698 4.49 16.68 -13.54
CA ASP A 698 5.80 17.32 -13.37
C ASP A 698 6.02 17.83 -11.93
N LEU A 699 7.28 18.14 -11.62
CA LEU A 699 7.76 18.72 -10.36
C LEU A 699 8.11 20.22 -10.50
N ASP A 700 7.48 20.89 -11.46
CA ASP A 700 7.60 22.34 -11.68
C ASP A 700 6.57 23.14 -10.85
N SER A 701 6.51 24.46 -11.02
CA SER A 701 5.55 25.30 -10.29
C SER A 701 4.12 25.13 -10.81
N PHE A 702 3.17 25.22 -9.87
CA PHE A 702 1.72 25.26 -10.14
C PHE A 702 1.16 26.63 -9.77
N THR A 703 0.20 27.14 -10.55
CA THR A 703 -0.54 28.35 -10.19
C THR A 703 -1.72 28.01 -9.27
N ASP A 704 -2.29 29.02 -8.60
CA ASP A 704 -3.46 28.82 -7.72
C ASP A 704 -4.62 28.18 -8.49
N LEU A 705 -4.94 28.66 -9.70
CA LEU A 705 -5.98 28.07 -10.55
C LEU A 705 -5.72 26.59 -10.90
N GLU A 706 -4.48 26.20 -11.22
CA GLU A 706 -4.15 24.79 -11.51
C GLU A 706 -4.27 23.92 -10.26
N ALA A 707 -3.70 24.39 -9.15
CA ALA A 707 -3.68 23.70 -7.87
C ALA A 707 -5.09 23.53 -7.30
N TYR A 708 -5.86 24.61 -7.27
CA TYR A 708 -7.21 24.63 -6.72
C TYR A 708 -8.18 23.81 -7.58
N ALA A 709 -8.01 23.77 -8.91
CA ALA A 709 -8.81 22.90 -9.76
C ALA A 709 -8.54 21.41 -9.48
N LEU A 710 -7.28 21.02 -9.25
CA LEU A 710 -6.92 19.65 -8.86
C LEU A 710 -7.49 19.27 -7.49
N MET A 711 -7.32 20.14 -6.49
CA MET A 711 -7.85 19.93 -5.15
C MET A 711 -9.39 19.84 -5.17
N THR A 712 -10.07 20.75 -5.86
CA THR A 712 -11.54 20.74 -6.00
C THR A 712 -12.03 19.47 -6.68
N SER A 713 -11.34 19.02 -7.74
CA SER A 713 -11.65 17.77 -8.42
C SER A 713 -11.55 16.57 -7.48
N GLY A 714 -10.45 16.44 -6.72
CA GLY A 714 -10.27 15.37 -5.74
C GLY A 714 -11.31 15.40 -4.62
N TYR A 715 -11.61 16.59 -4.11
CA TYR A 715 -12.60 16.82 -3.06
C TYR A 715 -14.01 16.37 -3.46
N ARG A 716 -14.51 16.80 -4.63
CA ARG A 716 -15.86 16.44 -5.11
C ARG A 716 -15.95 14.99 -5.57
N THR A 717 -14.89 14.45 -6.15
CA THR A 717 -14.87 13.03 -6.54
C THR A 717 -14.94 12.12 -5.31
N MET A 718 -14.19 12.45 -4.26
CA MET A 718 -14.22 11.69 -3.01
C MET A 718 -15.59 11.81 -2.32
N GLU A 719 -16.17 13.01 -2.29
CA GLU A 719 -17.51 13.26 -1.70
C GLU A 719 -18.58 12.36 -2.30
N ARG A 720 -18.60 12.22 -3.63
CA ARG A 720 -19.56 11.34 -4.30
C ARG A 720 -19.23 9.87 -4.08
N SER A 721 -17.96 9.50 -4.04
CA SER A 721 -17.56 8.08 -4.04
C SER A 721 -17.72 7.43 -2.67
N VAL A 722 -17.51 8.17 -1.58
CA VAL A 722 -17.75 7.68 -0.20
C VAL A 722 -19.23 7.44 0.10
N GLU A 723 -20.18 7.98 -0.67
CA GLU A 723 -21.60 7.64 -0.51
C GLU A 723 -21.88 6.15 -0.73
N SER A 724 -21.02 5.48 -1.52
CA SER A 724 -21.11 4.04 -1.78
C SER A 724 -20.52 3.16 -0.67
N LEU A 725 -19.80 3.74 0.30
CA LEU A 725 -19.25 2.97 1.41
C LEU A 725 -20.35 2.49 2.35
N GLN A 726 -20.44 1.17 2.51
CA GLN A 726 -21.31 0.51 3.47
C GLN A 726 -20.51 0.04 4.70
N GLY A 727 -19.19 -0.16 4.55
CA GLY A 727 -18.33 -0.78 5.57
C GLY A 727 -17.90 0.13 6.73
N ILE A 728 -18.08 1.45 6.64
CA ILE A 728 -17.88 2.38 7.75
C ILE A 728 -19.24 2.98 8.07
N ALA A 729 -19.65 2.93 9.33
CA ALA A 729 -20.70 3.81 9.84
C ALA A 729 -20.19 5.24 9.73
N LEU A 730 -20.39 5.86 8.57
CA LEU A 730 -20.16 7.28 8.36
C LEU A 730 -21.09 7.97 9.34
N ASP A 731 -20.53 8.63 10.35
CA ASP A 731 -21.30 9.57 11.14
C ASP A 731 -21.62 10.76 10.24
N ARG A 732 -22.72 10.61 9.48
CA ARG A 732 -23.25 11.64 8.60
C ARG A 732 -23.95 12.74 9.40
N SER A 733 -24.12 12.54 10.72
CA SER A 733 -24.63 13.59 11.58
C SER A 733 -23.51 14.59 11.85
N LEU A 734 -23.68 15.78 11.28
CA LEU A 734 -22.84 16.92 11.67
C LEU A 734 -23.22 17.26 13.13
N PRO A 735 -22.25 17.40 14.04
CA PRO A 735 -22.53 17.86 15.39
C PRO A 735 -23.31 19.16 15.34
N MET A 736 -24.29 19.29 16.23
CA MET A 736 -25.09 20.51 16.33
C MET A 736 -24.17 21.74 16.44
N GLY A 737 -24.31 22.67 15.49
CA GLY A 737 -23.49 23.89 15.41
C GLY A 737 -22.15 23.78 14.68
N TRP A 738 -21.81 22.61 14.12
CA TRP A 738 -20.61 22.45 13.29
C TRP A 738 -20.73 23.25 11.99
N LYS A 739 -19.70 24.04 11.67
CA LYS A 739 -19.64 24.86 10.46
C LYS A 739 -18.79 24.17 9.42
N THR A 740 -19.30 24.06 8.20
CA THR A 740 -18.53 23.55 7.07
C THR A 740 -17.23 24.37 6.90
N PRO A 741 -16.06 23.71 6.86
CA PRO A 741 -14.79 24.39 6.68
C PRO A 741 -14.75 25.16 5.36
N GLN A 742 -14.20 26.38 5.39
CA GLN A 742 -13.96 27.12 4.18
C GLN A 742 -12.60 26.73 3.60
N TRP A 743 -12.61 25.89 2.58
CA TRP A 743 -11.40 25.52 1.84
C TRP A 743 -11.06 26.59 0.81
N ALA A 744 -9.85 27.14 0.88
CA ALA A 744 -9.38 28.15 -0.08
C ALA A 744 -9.48 27.66 -1.54
N PHE A 745 -9.25 26.37 -1.79
CA PHE A 745 -9.31 25.82 -3.13
C PHE A 745 -10.72 25.77 -3.72
N LEU A 746 -11.79 25.83 -2.92
CA LEU A 746 -13.16 25.84 -3.44
C LEU A 746 -13.55 27.18 -4.07
N GLN A 747 -12.71 28.22 -3.97
CA GLN A 747 -12.93 29.49 -4.66
C GLN A 747 -13.06 29.35 -6.18
N VAL A 748 -12.45 28.31 -6.78
CA VAL A 748 -12.55 28.08 -8.24
C VAL A 748 -13.77 27.25 -8.64
N GLU A 749 -14.52 26.72 -7.69
CA GLU A 749 -15.60 25.75 -7.93
C GLU A 749 -16.69 26.30 -8.87
N ALA A 750 -17.17 27.53 -8.62
CA ALA A 750 -18.20 28.15 -9.45
C ALA A 750 -17.78 28.24 -10.93
N GLY A 751 -16.47 28.41 -11.20
CA GLY A 751 -15.94 28.35 -12.56
C GLY A 751 -15.88 26.92 -13.11
N MET A 752 -15.60 25.92 -12.27
CA MET A 752 -15.56 24.51 -12.67
C MET A 752 -16.95 23.90 -12.92
N THR A 753 -17.98 24.39 -12.22
CA THR A 753 -19.39 23.99 -12.44
C THR A 753 -20.06 24.80 -13.56
N GLY A 754 -19.47 25.93 -13.94
CA GLY A 754 -19.97 26.86 -14.97
C GLY A 754 -20.98 27.88 -14.46
N GLU A 755 -21.14 28.01 -13.14
CA GLU A 755 -22.00 29.00 -12.48
C GLU A 755 -21.42 30.43 -12.57
N ASP A 756 -20.09 30.58 -12.58
CA ASP A 756 -19.40 31.83 -12.86
C ASP A 756 -18.73 31.80 -14.26
N PRO A 757 -19.32 32.48 -15.27
CA PRO A 757 -18.76 32.53 -16.62
C PRO A 757 -17.41 33.25 -16.74
N ARG A 758 -17.08 34.18 -15.84
CA ARG A 758 -15.78 34.89 -15.84
C ARG A 758 -14.70 33.94 -15.35
N LEU A 759 -14.92 33.32 -14.18
CA LEU A 759 -13.97 32.37 -13.60
C LEU A 759 -13.81 31.13 -14.47
N TYR A 760 -14.89 30.63 -15.07
CA TYR A 760 -14.84 29.55 -16.07
C TYR A 760 -13.89 29.87 -17.23
N ARG A 761 -14.00 31.07 -17.83
CA ARG A 761 -13.10 31.47 -18.94
C ARG A 761 -11.65 31.58 -18.50
N GLN A 762 -11.38 32.11 -17.30
CA GLN A 762 -10.04 32.19 -16.73
C GLN A 762 -9.44 30.80 -16.51
N LEU A 763 -10.22 29.88 -15.92
CA LEU A 763 -9.83 28.48 -15.73
C LEU A 763 -9.53 27.79 -17.06
N MET A 764 -10.42 27.90 -18.04
CA MET A 764 -10.23 27.27 -19.35
C MET A 764 -8.97 27.79 -20.05
N GLN A 765 -8.70 29.10 -19.97
CA GLN A 765 -7.49 29.68 -20.53
C GLN A 765 -6.24 29.11 -19.85
N GLN A 766 -6.21 29.05 -18.52
CA GLN A 766 -5.07 28.53 -17.76
C GLN A 766 -4.86 27.02 -17.98
N LEU A 767 -5.93 26.23 -17.85
CA LEU A 767 -5.89 24.78 -17.97
C LEU A 767 -5.56 24.31 -19.39
N SER A 768 -5.90 25.09 -20.42
CA SER A 768 -5.56 24.77 -21.82
C SER A 768 -4.06 24.63 -22.09
N VAL A 769 -3.21 25.23 -21.24
CA VAL A 769 -1.74 25.12 -21.36
C VAL A 769 -1.12 24.22 -20.29
N ALA A 770 -1.90 23.74 -19.33
CA ALA A 770 -1.41 23.05 -18.14
C ALA A 770 -0.83 21.65 -18.43
N SER A 771 -1.19 21.04 -19.57
CA SER A 771 -0.60 19.80 -20.09
C SER A 771 0.82 20.00 -20.64
N GLY A 772 1.23 21.24 -20.94
CA GLY A 772 2.53 21.56 -21.51
C GLY A 772 3.63 21.69 -20.45
N LEU A 773 4.79 21.08 -20.70
CA LEU A 773 5.97 21.18 -19.82
C LEU A 773 6.69 22.53 -19.93
N PHE A 774 6.73 23.13 -21.13
CA PHE A 774 7.49 24.35 -21.41
C PHE A 774 6.64 25.44 -22.09
N MET A 775 7.12 26.68 -22.05
CA MET A 775 6.56 27.82 -22.77
C MET A 775 5.10 28.17 -22.42
N LYS A 776 4.59 27.73 -21.26
CA LYS A 776 3.22 28.02 -20.79
C LYS A 776 2.93 29.53 -20.76
N VAL A 777 3.81 30.30 -20.13
CA VAL A 777 3.69 31.77 -20.03
C VAL A 777 3.69 32.44 -21.40
N TRP A 778 4.44 31.90 -22.36
CA TRP A 778 4.50 32.41 -23.73
C TRP A 778 3.21 32.15 -24.51
N LYS A 779 2.46 31.12 -24.12
CA LYS A 779 1.11 30.87 -24.64
C LYS A 779 0.07 31.76 -23.94
N LEU A 780 0.23 32.04 -22.65
CA LEU A 780 -0.76 32.80 -21.86
C LEU A 780 -0.64 34.33 -22.00
N HIS A 781 0.58 34.87 -21.93
CA HIS A 781 0.80 36.31 -21.87
C HIS A 781 0.70 36.96 -23.26
N PRO A 782 -0.14 38.00 -23.45
CA PRO A 782 -0.34 38.63 -24.76
C PRO A 782 0.95 39.13 -25.42
N LEU A 783 1.78 39.88 -24.67
CA LEU A 783 3.06 40.41 -25.15
C LEU A 783 4.03 39.29 -25.59
N LEU A 784 4.24 38.26 -24.76
CA LEU A 784 5.15 37.16 -25.09
C LEU A 784 4.66 36.34 -26.29
N ARG A 785 3.34 36.25 -26.48
CA ARG A 785 2.76 35.60 -27.67
C ARG A 785 3.14 36.35 -28.94
N VAL A 786 3.11 37.68 -28.92
CA VAL A 786 3.56 38.54 -30.04
C VAL A 786 5.08 38.47 -30.21
N ILE A 787 5.85 38.55 -29.12
CA ILE A 787 7.32 38.43 -29.13
C ILE A 787 7.75 37.10 -29.74
N ARG A 788 7.09 35.99 -29.38
CA ARG A 788 7.39 34.66 -29.95
C ARG A 788 7.28 34.66 -31.47
N TRP A 789 6.19 35.20 -32.01
CA TRP A 789 5.96 35.22 -33.45
C TRP A 789 6.88 36.21 -34.19
N THR A 790 7.18 37.35 -33.58
CA THR A 790 8.14 38.32 -34.14
C THR A 790 9.57 37.77 -34.15
N VAL A 791 10.01 37.07 -33.10
CA VAL A 791 11.32 36.39 -33.08
C VAL A 791 11.39 35.28 -34.13
N ILE A 792 10.34 34.47 -34.28
CA ILE A 792 10.28 33.43 -35.33
C ILE A 792 10.34 34.08 -36.72
N ALA A 793 9.57 35.14 -36.95
CA ALA A 793 9.57 35.87 -38.21
C ALA A 793 10.95 36.51 -38.50
N ALA A 794 11.59 37.10 -37.48
CA ALA A 794 12.92 37.67 -37.60
C ALA A 794 13.99 36.60 -37.88
N LEU A 795 13.92 35.43 -37.24
CA LEU A 795 14.81 34.30 -37.52
C LEU A 795 14.61 33.73 -38.91
N LEU A 796 13.36 33.59 -39.37
CA LEU A 796 13.04 33.15 -40.73
C LEU A 796 13.53 34.17 -41.76
N LEU A 797 13.35 35.47 -41.49
CA LEU A 797 13.85 36.54 -42.34
C LEU A 797 15.38 36.56 -42.36
N ALA A 798 16.04 36.38 -41.21
CA ALA A 798 17.50 36.29 -41.13
C ALA A 798 18.02 35.07 -41.90
N LEU A 799 17.34 33.91 -41.80
CA LEU A 799 17.63 32.71 -42.59
C LEU A 799 17.43 32.94 -44.09
N LEU A 800 16.37 33.64 -44.49
CA LEU A 800 16.08 34.03 -45.87
C LEU A 800 17.12 35.00 -46.41
N VAL A 801 17.52 36.01 -45.63
CA VAL A 801 18.58 36.95 -45.97
C VAL A 801 19.91 36.22 -46.07
N LEU A 802 20.24 35.30 -45.15
CA LEU A 802 21.45 34.49 -45.24
C LEU A 802 21.45 33.63 -46.51
N TRP A 803 20.32 33.01 -46.83
CA TRP A 803 20.15 32.18 -48.02
C TRP A 803 20.25 33.01 -49.31
N TRP A 804 19.70 34.22 -49.32
CA TRP A 804 19.75 35.16 -50.45
C TRP A 804 21.14 35.80 -50.63
N SER A 805 21.76 36.24 -49.54
CA SER A 805 23.07 36.91 -49.53
C SER A 805 24.23 35.95 -49.74
N TYR A 806 24.06 34.66 -49.44
CA TYR A 806 25.07 33.62 -49.65
C TYR A 806 24.47 32.36 -50.32
N PRO A 807 24.13 32.41 -51.62
CA PRO A 807 23.45 31.31 -52.33
C PRO A 807 24.26 30.00 -52.39
N ALA A 808 25.59 30.11 -52.30
CA ALA A 808 26.51 28.97 -52.25
C ALA A 808 26.63 28.34 -50.85
N TYR A 809 26.20 29.05 -49.81
CA TYR A 809 26.15 28.54 -48.45
C TYR A 809 24.79 27.82 -48.29
N GLN A 810 24.82 26.49 -48.24
CA GLN A 810 23.63 25.67 -47.98
C GLN A 810 23.57 25.34 -46.48
N PRO A 811 23.13 26.25 -45.58
CA PRO A 811 23.22 26.05 -44.13
C PRO A 811 22.47 24.81 -43.65
N LEU A 812 21.36 24.45 -44.31
CA LEU A 812 20.62 23.23 -44.01
C LEU A 812 21.37 21.97 -44.49
N GLN A 813 21.92 21.95 -45.71
CA GLN A 813 22.74 20.80 -46.14
C GLN A 813 24.06 20.71 -45.39
N GLY A 814 24.70 21.82 -45.02
CA GLY A 814 25.91 21.84 -44.19
C GLY A 814 25.63 21.41 -42.75
N LEU A 815 24.47 21.78 -42.18
CA LEU A 815 24.03 21.29 -40.88
C LEU A 815 23.63 19.80 -40.94
N PHE A 816 22.90 19.36 -41.97
CA PHE A 816 22.54 17.96 -42.15
C PHE A 816 23.73 17.08 -42.57
N ALA A 817 24.71 17.61 -43.29
CA ALA A 817 25.98 16.96 -43.59
C ALA A 817 26.90 16.94 -42.37
N TRP A 818 26.94 17.99 -41.55
CA TRP A 818 27.66 18.00 -40.27
C TRP A 818 27.02 17.04 -39.25
N ILE A 819 25.68 17.01 -39.17
CA ILE A 819 24.91 16.03 -38.38
C ILE A 819 25.10 14.62 -38.97
N GLY A 820 25.09 14.46 -40.29
CA GLY A 820 25.25 13.19 -41.01
C GLY A 820 26.68 12.63 -40.94
N GLU A 821 27.71 13.46 -40.99
CA GLU A 821 29.12 13.08 -40.77
C GLU A 821 29.36 12.67 -39.32
N LYS A 822 28.72 13.34 -38.36
CA LYS A 822 28.79 13.01 -36.92
C LYS A 822 27.94 11.80 -36.53
N ILE A 823 26.88 11.50 -37.29
CA ILE A 823 26.01 10.30 -37.16
C ILE A 823 26.27 9.39 -38.37
N THR A 824 27.53 9.03 -38.61
CA THR A 824 27.88 8.03 -39.62
C THR A 824 27.67 6.62 -39.09
N LEU A 825 27.42 5.65 -39.98
CA LEU A 825 27.41 4.22 -39.67
C LEU A 825 28.70 3.80 -38.93
N ASN A 826 29.82 4.48 -39.19
CA ASN A 826 31.08 4.34 -38.46
C ASN A 826 31.04 4.90 -37.03
N GLY A 827 30.35 6.01 -36.76
CA GLY A 827 30.13 6.54 -35.42
C GLY A 827 29.18 5.67 -34.59
N ILE A 828 28.14 5.12 -35.21
CA ILE A 828 27.25 4.12 -34.61
C ILE A 828 28.03 2.81 -34.38
N MET A 829 28.81 2.33 -35.36
CA MET A 829 29.68 1.15 -35.23
C MET A 829 30.79 1.34 -34.20
N LEU A 830 31.38 2.52 -34.04
CA LEU A 830 32.35 2.80 -32.97
C LEU A 830 31.67 2.85 -31.60
N THR A 831 30.43 3.34 -31.53
CA THR A 831 29.65 3.36 -30.29
C THR A 831 29.21 1.96 -29.92
N VAL A 832 28.77 1.15 -30.90
CA VAL A 832 28.40 -0.26 -30.74
C VAL A 832 29.63 -1.11 -30.45
N ALA A 833 30.75 -0.92 -31.15
CA ALA A 833 32.02 -1.58 -30.87
C ALA A 833 32.59 -1.15 -29.52
N GLY A 834 32.45 0.11 -29.13
CA GLY A 834 32.82 0.61 -27.80
C GLY A 834 31.93 0.03 -26.70
N LEU A 835 30.63 -0.16 -26.95
CA LEU A 835 29.69 -0.83 -26.05
C LEU A 835 29.96 -2.34 -25.97
N LEU A 836 30.25 -3.00 -27.09
CA LEU A 836 30.62 -4.41 -27.17
C LEU A 836 31.98 -4.68 -26.52
N PHE A 837 32.95 -3.78 -26.70
CA PHE A 837 34.25 -3.84 -26.05
C PHE A 837 34.14 -3.52 -24.56
N SER A 838 33.32 -2.54 -24.16
CA SER A 838 33.01 -2.28 -22.76
C SER A 838 32.33 -3.49 -22.12
N TYR A 839 31.37 -4.11 -22.81
CA TYR A 839 30.71 -5.35 -22.38
C TYR A 839 31.71 -6.51 -22.27
N ALA A 840 32.58 -6.71 -23.26
CA ALA A 840 33.63 -7.74 -23.24
C ALA A 840 34.67 -7.51 -22.14
N ALA A 841 35.11 -6.26 -21.92
CA ALA A 841 36.03 -5.91 -20.85
C ALA A 841 35.39 -6.07 -19.46
N THR A 842 34.09 -5.81 -19.34
CA THR A 842 33.33 -6.02 -18.09
C THR A 842 33.10 -7.51 -17.84
N ALA A 843 32.87 -8.30 -18.89
CA ALA A 843 32.71 -9.76 -18.84
C ALA A 843 34.02 -10.52 -18.58
N LEU A 844 35.16 -10.04 -19.10
CA LEU A 844 36.48 -10.68 -18.95
C LEU A 844 37.22 -10.29 -17.66
N LEU A 845 37.03 -9.06 -17.15
CA LEU A 845 37.83 -8.52 -16.04
C LEU A 845 37.02 -8.26 -14.75
N GLY A 846 35.70 -8.44 -14.78
CA GLY A 846 34.81 -8.16 -13.67
C GLY A 846 34.52 -6.66 -13.47
N ALA A 847 33.30 -6.33 -13.06
CA ALA A 847 32.72 -4.97 -13.08
C ALA A 847 33.46 -3.90 -12.24
N ARG A 848 34.26 -4.31 -11.25
CA ARG A 848 35.07 -3.39 -10.42
C ARG A 848 36.42 -3.03 -11.06
N ARG A 849 37.08 -3.96 -11.79
CA ARG A 849 38.39 -3.71 -12.44
C ARG A 849 38.25 -3.16 -13.85
N GLY A 850 37.24 -3.61 -14.62
CA GLY A 850 36.94 -3.07 -15.95
C GLY A 850 36.65 -1.57 -15.96
N ARG A 851 35.91 -1.06 -14.96
CA ARG A 851 35.64 0.38 -14.80
C ARG A 851 36.88 1.22 -14.49
N ARG A 852 37.86 0.68 -13.75
CA ARG A 852 39.13 1.37 -13.46
C ARG A 852 40.05 1.40 -14.69
N ALA A 853 40.07 0.34 -15.49
CA ALA A 853 40.83 0.30 -16.75
C ALA A 853 40.25 1.24 -17.82
N LEU A 854 38.93 1.31 -17.95
CA LEU A 854 38.23 2.25 -18.85
C LEU A 854 38.45 3.72 -18.48
N ALA A 855 38.54 4.04 -17.19
CA ALA A 855 38.82 5.39 -16.70
C ALA A 855 40.24 5.88 -17.05
N LEU A 856 41.21 4.98 -17.21
CA LEU A 856 42.60 5.28 -17.54
C LEU A 856 42.83 5.50 -19.05
N MET A 857 42.03 4.89 -19.93
CA MET A 857 42.26 4.94 -21.39
C MET A 857 41.48 6.03 -22.13
N ASN A 858 40.40 6.60 -21.57
CA ASN A 858 39.56 7.60 -22.24
C ASN A 858 39.60 8.99 -21.60
N TYR A 859 40.79 9.43 -21.17
CA TYR A 859 40.98 10.71 -20.48
C TYR A 859 40.41 11.90 -21.28
N ARG A 860 40.50 11.88 -22.62
CA ARG A 860 40.01 12.98 -23.48
C ARG A 860 38.49 13.11 -23.49
N ASP A 861 37.73 12.01 -23.45
CA ASP A 861 36.26 12.07 -23.42
C ASP A 861 35.73 12.40 -22.02
N THR A 862 36.40 11.92 -20.97
CA THR A 862 36.13 12.34 -19.59
C THR A 862 36.45 13.81 -19.41
N LEU A 863 37.58 14.31 -19.93
CA LEU A 863 37.94 15.74 -19.91
C LEU A 863 36.97 16.58 -20.75
N ARG A 864 36.52 16.10 -21.91
CA ARG A 864 35.52 16.80 -22.75
C ARG A 864 34.19 16.91 -22.04
N ARG A 865 33.71 15.84 -21.40
CA ARG A 865 32.50 15.87 -20.57
C ARG A 865 32.67 16.80 -19.38
N LEU A 866 33.85 16.81 -18.75
CA LEU A 866 34.18 17.71 -17.65
C LEU A 866 34.16 19.18 -18.09
N VAL A 867 34.82 19.52 -19.20
CA VAL A 867 34.89 20.88 -19.75
C VAL A 867 33.53 21.35 -20.27
N VAL A 868 32.80 20.50 -21.01
CA VAL A 868 31.43 20.81 -21.46
C VAL A 868 30.52 21.02 -20.26
N SER A 869 30.60 20.17 -19.23
CA SER A 869 29.81 20.31 -18.00
C SER A 869 30.19 21.57 -17.19
N LEU A 870 31.49 21.90 -17.09
CA LEU A 870 31.98 23.11 -16.41
C LEU A 870 31.53 24.40 -17.11
N ILE A 871 31.38 24.40 -18.43
CA ILE A 871 30.92 25.56 -19.21
C ILE A 871 29.39 25.61 -19.29
N SER A 872 28.73 24.46 -19.48
CA SER A 872 27.27 24.40 -19.60
C SER A 872 26.56 24.57 -18.27
N SER A 873 27.15 24.15 -17.15
CA SER A 873 26.51 24.22 -15.83
C SER A 873 26.25 25.66 -15.37
N PRO A 874 27.18 26.63 -15.46
CA PRO A 874 26.91 28.03 -15.15
C PRO A 874 25.85 28.66 -16.08
N ALA A 875 25.86 28.32 -17.37
CA ALA A 875 24.88 28.83 -18.33
C ALA A 875 23.47 28.28 -18.06
N ILE A 876 23.36 26.98 -17.75
CA ILE A 876 22.10 26.34 -17.34
C ILE A 876 21.61 26.93 -16.01
N ALA A 877 22.51 27.16 -15.05
CA ALA A 877 22.16 27.79 -13.78
C ALA A 877 21.67 29.23 -13.98
N LEU A 878 22.31 30.02 -14.85
CA LEU A 878 21.87 31.37 -15.19
C LEU A 878 20.49 31.38 -15.84
N PHE A 879 20.24 30.47 -16.79
CA PHE A 879 18.93 30.32 -17.42
C PHE A 879 17.86 29.89 -16.41
N ALA A 880 18.18 28.94 -15.52
CA ALA A 880 17.30 28.50 -14.46
C ALA A 880 16.96 29.66 -13.50
N LEU A 881 17.95 30.47 -13.10
CA LEU A 881 17.74 31.66 -12.27
C LEU A 881 16.88 32.72 -12.97
N LEU A 882 17.11 32.96 -14.27
CA LEU A 882 16.29 33.86 -15.08
C LEU A 882 14.84 33.37 -15.15
N HIS A 883 14.65 32.07 -15.38
CA HIS A 883 13.33 31.44 -15.39
C HIS A 883 12.60 31.61 -14.06
N LEU A 884 13.25 31.29 -12.94
CA LEU A 884 12.70 31.43 -11.59
C LEU A 884 12.35 32.89 -11.24
N LYS A 885 13.20 33.86 -11.61
CA LYS A 885 13.00 35.26 -11.25
C LYS A 885 11.98 35.98 -12.13
N LEU A 886 11.85 35.62 -13.40
CA LEU A 886 11.01 36.34 -14.37
C LEU A 886 9.80 35.51 -14.81
N PHE A 887 10.03 34.46 -15.59
CA PHE A 887 8.96 33.72 -16.27
C PHE A 887 8.06 32.98 -15.27
N ASP A 888 8.63 32.32 -14.27
CA ASP A 888 7.91 31.59 -13.23
C ASP A 888 7.01 32.53 -12.40
N ARG A 889 7.51 33.75 -12.08
CA ARG A 889 6.70 34.77 -11.39
C ARG A 889 5.52 35.26 -12.23
N TRP A 890 5.75 35.51 -13.52
CA TRP A 890 4.66 35.90 -14.43
C TRP A 890 3.65 34.79 -14.61
N PHE A 891 4.09 33.52 -14.71
CA PHE A 891 3.21 32.37 -14.77
C PHE A 891 2.27 32.33 -13.57
N LYS A 892 2.82 32.40 -12.36
CA LYS A 892 2.05 32.37 -11.11
C LYS A 892 1.11 33.57 -10.99
N LYS A 893 1.55 34.76 -11.39
CA LYS A 893 0.71 35.96 -11.38
C LYS A 893 -0.52 35.83 -12.28
N LEU A 894 -0.37 35.22 -13.47
CA LEU A 894 -1.47 35.03 -14.42
C LEU A 894 -2.50 34.00 -13.96
N GLY A 895 -2.09 33.04 -13.12
CA GLY A 895 -2.96 31.99 -12.61
C GLY A 895 -3.32 32.13 -11.13
N ARG A 896 -3.24 33.35 -10.58
CA ARG A 896 -3.64 33.67 -9.20
C ARG A 896 -5.17 33.79 -9.12
N VAL A 897 -5.77 33.35 -8.02
CA VAL A 897 -7.19 33.61 -7.73
C VAL A 897 -7.31 35.03 -7.16
N GLU A 898 -8.22 35.84 -7.73
CA GLU A 898 -8.47 37.24 -7.36
C GLU A 898 -9.41 37.38 -6.17
#